data_AF-A0A965ICQ8-F1
#
_entry.id   AF-A0A965ICQ8-F1
#
_cell.length_a   1.000
_cell.length_b   1.000
_cell.length_c   1.000
_cell.angle_alpha   90.00
_cell.angle_beta   90.00
_cell.angle_gamma   90.00
#
_symmetry.space_group_name_H-M   'P 1'
#
loop_
_entity.id
_entity.type
_entity.pdbx_description
1 polymer ?
#
loop_
_entity_poly.entity_id
_entity_poly.type
_entity_poly.pdbx_seq_one_letter_code
_entity_poly.pdbx_strand_id
1 'polypeptide(L)'
;GGRFATSDLNDLYRRVINRNSRLRRLLELKAPEIIARNEKRMLQESVDSLLDNGRRGKAMTGANKRALKSLADMIKGKSGRFRQNLLGKRVDYSGRSVITVGPTLKLHQCGLPKLMALELFKPFIFSRLEAMGIATTIKAAKKEVEAGTAVVWDILEEVIKEHPVLLNRAPTLHRLGIQAFEPILIEGKAIQLHPLVCSAFNADFDGDQMAVHIPLSVEAQMEARTLMLASNNVLFPASGEPSIVPSQDVVLGLYYTTRERTNGKGEGMVFADLAEMERALEAGVVELTAKISVRLTEWNKDKDSNEFVPSQVMRETTVGRGLLSEILPKGLAFDNLNKALKKKEISRLINTSFRKCGLKETVVFADKLLQYGFRLATRAGISIAIDDMLVPHEKHAIIAASEKEVKDIEQQYVSGLVTSGERYNKVVDIWGKAGDAVSKVMMDQLRKEKTIDRHGNEVEQESFNSIYMMADSGARGSAAQIRQLAGMRGLMAKPDGSIIETPITANFREGLNVLQYFISTHGARKGLADTALKTANSGYLTRRLVDVTQDLVVIEDDCFTSNGQIMRAIVEGGEVIESLRDRILGRTAAEDILNPETQKVLVHAGDMLDEDSIDILEALGVDEIKVRTALNCDTRFGLCAKCYGRDLGRGGLINVGEAVGVIAAQSIGEPGTQLTMRTFHIGGAASRAAVASSVDAKSNGVIGFNSTMRYVTNSKGELVVISRSGEILIQDETGRERERHKVPYGAILAIKPDQSIKAGTILANWDPLTRPVITEFAGQTRFENLEEGLTVAKQLDEVTGLSTLVVIDPKRRGSTKVVRPQVKLIDAAGKEVKIPGTDHSVTIGFQVGALIQVRDGQEVGPGEVLARIPVEGQKTRDITGGLPRVAELFEARSPKDKGVLAELTGTVSFGKETKGKIRLQITDPDGEVWEELIPKEKNIMVHEGQVVNKGENIVDGPADPQDILRLLGMEELARYIVDEVQDVYRLQGVKINDKHIEVIVRQMLRRVVVENAGDANYIVGEQVERSEILNTNEALLKEGKIPATFSNLLLGITKASLSTDSFISAASFQETTRVLTEAAIMGKRDELRGLKENVIVGRLIPAGSGMAYHRARKVKDAMDEAERRAIAVSEAEELAQANEASSEVVDQEPAAE
;
A
#
# COMPACT_ATOMS: atom_id res chain seq x y z
N GLY A 1 9.14 -45.00 -31.87
CA GLY A 1 10.35 -44.80 -32.69
C GLY A 1 11.66 -45.12 -31.96
N GLY A 2 11.75 -46.19 -31.16
CA GLY A 2 13.01 -46.78 -30.66
C GLY A 2 13.99 -45.91 -29.87
N ARG A 3 13.72 -44.62 -29.64
CA ARG A 3 14.59 -43.70 -28.89
C ARG A 3 14.28 -43.76 -27.40
N PHE A 4 15.31 -43.94 -26.59
CA PHE A 4 15.21 -43.91 -25.13
C PHE A 4 15.40 -42.47 -24.63
N ALA A 5 14.47 -42.00 -23.80
CA ALA A 5 14.61 -40.73 -23.10
C ALA A 5 15.35 -40.98 -21.78
N THR A 6 16.59 -40.50 -21.68
CA THR A 6 17.40 -40.60 -20.47
C THR A 6 17.48 -39.26 -19.76
N SER A 7 17.33 -39.26 -18.43
CA SER A 7 17.52 -38.06 -17.62
C SER A 7 18.99 -37.61 -17.61
N ASP A 8 19.23 -36.30 -17.55
CA ASP A 8 20.57 -35.69 -17.40
C ASP A 8 21.34 -36.28 -16.20
N LEU A 9 20.62 -36.68 -15.13
CA LEU A 9 21.23 -37.31 -13.95
C LEU A 9 21.91 -38.63 -14.29
N ASN A 10 21.34 -39.44 -15.19
CA ASN A 10 21.92 -40.73 -15.55
C ASN A 10 23.29 -40.54 -16.21
N ASP A 11 23.46 -39.48 -17.00
CA ASP A 11 24.73 -39.14 -17.61
C ASP A 11 25.77 -38.69 -16.58
N LEU A 12 25.35 -37.91 -15.56
CA LEU A 12 26.22 -37.50 -14.46
C LEU A 12 26.63 -38.69 -13.59
N TYR A 13 25.69 -39.56 -13.21
CA TYR A 13 25.97 -40.80 -12.48
C TYR A 13 26.90 -41.73 -13.26
N ARG A 14 26.67 -41.94 -14.56
CA ARG A 14 27.53 -42.76 -15.41
C ARG A 14 28.97 -42.25 -15.40
N ARG A 15 29.19 -40.93 -15.43
CA ARG A 15 30.53 -40.34 -15.33
C ARG A 15 31.18 -40.65 -13.98
N VAL A 16 30.47 -40.43 -12.87
CA VAL A 16 30.97 -40.74 -11.52
C VAL A 16 31.35 -42.22 -11.40
N ILE A 17 30.48 -43.12 -11.83
CA ILE A 17 30.72 -44.57 -11.80
C ILE A 17 31.96 -44.92 -12.62
N ASN A 18 32.07 -44.45 -13.86
CA ASN A 18 33.22 -44.73 -14.72
C ASN A 18 34.54 -44.23 -14.13
N ARG A 19 34.54 -43.03 -13.52
CA ARG A 19 35.72 -42.45 -12.85
C ARG A 19 36.11 -43.23 -11.60
N ASN A 20 35.13 -43.62 -10.78
CA ASN A 20 35.36 -44.39 -9.57
C ASN A 20 35.89 -45.79 -9.89
N SER A 21 35.29 -46.49 -10.85
CA SER A 21 35.77 -47.81 -11.30
C SER A 21 37.18 -47.74 -11.88
N ARG A 22 37.52 -46.66 -12.61
CA ARG A 22 38.88 -46.44 -13.12
C ARG A 22 39.87 -46.17 -11.98
N LEU A 23 39.52 -45.31 -11.03
CA LEU A 23 40.37 -45.03 -9.86
C LEU A 23 40.63 -46.32 -9.06
N ARG A 24 39.61 -47.13 -8.82
CA ARG A 24 39.74 -48.42 -8.14
C ARG A 24 40.74 -49.34 -8.86
N ARG A 25 40.61 -49.50 -10.18
CA ARG A 25 41.56 -50.28 -10.98
C ARG A 25 42.99 -49.73 -10.91
N LEU A 26 43.16 -48.41 -10.93
CA LEU A 26 44.49 -47.78 -10.82
C LEU A 26 45.15 -48.03 -9.47
N LEU A 27 44.36 -48.07 -8.38
CA LEU A 27 44.84 -48.41 -7.04
C LEU A 27 45.19 -49.90 -6.94
N GLU A 28 44.37 -50.79 -7.50
CA GLU A 28 44.64 -52.25 -7.57
C GLU A 28 45.94 -52.54 -8.35
N LEU A 29 46.20 -51.80 -9.42
CA LEU A 29 47.41 -51.91 -10.25
C LEU A 29 48.63 -51.17 -9.68
N LYS A 30 48.52 -50.52 -8.51
CA LYS A 30 49.57 -49.67 -7.91
C LYS A 30 50.16 -48.64 -8.89
N ALA A 31 49.30 -47.98 -9.67
CA ALA A 31 49.72 -46.97 -10.65
C ALA A 31 50.44 -45.77 -9.97
N PRO A 32 51.30 -45.04 -10.71
CA PRO A 32 52.00 -43.86 -10.19
C PRO A 32 51.08 -42.84 -9.52
N GLU A 33 51.57 -42.24 -8.44
CA GLU A 33 50.77 -41.35 -7.59
C GLU A 33 50.18 -40.16 -8.37
N ILE A 34 50.90 -39.64 -9.36
CA ILE A 34 50.45 -38.54 -10.22
C ILE A 34 49.14 -38.92 -10.95
N ILE A 35 49.06 -40.14 -11.49
CA ILE A 35 47.88 -40.64 -12.22
C ILE A 35 46.72 -40.85 -11.25
N ALA A 36 46.98 -41.43 -10.08
CA ALA A 36 45.97 -41.63 -9.05
C ALA A 36 45.42 -40.29 -8.51
N ARG A 37 46.29 -39.29 -8.28
CA ARG A 37 45.90 -37.93 -7.86
C ARG A 37 45.06 -37.23 -8.92
N ASN A 38 45.42 -37.37 -10.20
CA ASN A 38 44.63 -36.81 -11.29
C ASN A 38 43.23 -37.46 -11.36
N GLU A 39 43.14 -38.79 -11.29
CA GLU A 39 41.84 -39.47 -11.36
C GLU A 39 40.98 -39.17 -10.11
N LYS A 40 41.58 -39.00 -8.92
CA LYS A 40 40.90 -38.47 -7.72
C LYS A 40 40.32 -37.08 -7.99
N ARG A 41 41.06 -36.17 -8.64
CA ARG A 41 40.57 -34.84 -9.02
C ARG A 41 39.39 -34.91 -10.00
N MET A 42 39.49 -35.77 -11.02
CA MET A 42 38.42 -35.95 -12.01
C MET A 42 37.16 -36.59 -11.41
N LEU A 43 37.32 -37.51 -10.45
CA LEU A 43 36.22 -38.08 -9.69
C LEU A 43 35.54 -37.00 -8.85
N GLN A 44 36.31 -36.20 -8.11
CA GLN A 44 35.77 -35.09 -7.32
C GLN A 44 34.99 -34.10 -8.20
N GLU A 45 35.53 -33.71 -9.36
CA GLU A 45 34.84 -32.82 -10.30
C GLU A 45 33.53 -33.42 -10.83
N SER A 46 33.51 -34.74 -11.07
CA SER A 46 32.31 -35.46 -11.51
C SER A 46 31.25 -35.54 -10.41
N VAL A 47 31.66 -35.74 -9.15
CA VAL A 47 30.77 -35.74 -7.98
C VAL A 47 30.23 -34.33 -7.73
N ASP A 48 31.08 -33.31 -7.76
CA ASP A 48 30.66 -31.91 -7.63
C ASP A 48 29.65 -31.55 -8.71
N SER A 49 29.88 -31.96 -9.96
CA SER A 49 28.94 -31.73 -11.08
C SER A 49 27.61 -32.48 -10.92
N LEU A 50 27.62 -33.66 -10.30
CA LEU A 50 26.40 -34.42 -9.99
C LEU A 50 25.57 -33.71 -8.92
N LEU A 51 26.22 -33.19 -7.88
CA LEU A 51 25.57 -32.47 -6.78
C LEU A 51 25.12 -31.08 -7.23
N ASP A 52 26.03 -30.21 -7.66
CA ASP A 52 25.76 -28.84 -8.11
C ASP A 52 26.64 -28.45 -9.32
N ASN A 53 26.08 -28.62 -10.52
CA ASN A 53 26.78 -28.40 -11.77
C ASN A 53 27.03 -26.89 -12.00
N GLY A 54 28.30 -26.51 -12.21
CA GLY A 54 28.69 -25.13 -12.48
C GLY A 54 29.14 -24.29 -11.27
N ARG A 55 29.04 -24.81 -10.04
CA ARG A 55 29.48 -24.07 -8.84
C ARG A 55 30.99 -23.92 -8.72
N ARG A 56 31.76 -24.94 -9.13
CA ARG A 56 33.23 -24.99 -9.00
C ARG A 56 33.99 -24.61 -10.29
N GLY A 57 33.28 -24.46 -11.41
CA GLY A 57 33.90 -24.23 -12.72
C GLY A 57 32.93 -24.37 -13.88
N LYS A 58 33.45 -24.73 -15.07
CA LYS A 58 32.64 -24.87 -16.29
C LYS A 58 31.62 -26.00 -16.13
N ALA A 59 30.35 -25.70 -16.38
CA ALA A 59 29.29 -26.70 -16.31
C ALA A 59 29.51 -27.82 -17.33
N MET A 60 29.27 -29.05 -16.90
CA MET A 60 29.31 -30.22 -17.76
C MET A 60 28.12 -30.18 -18.72
N THR A 61 28.40 -30.26 -20.02
CA THR A 61 27.39 -30.19 -21.08
C THR A 61 27.14 -31.56 -21.72
N GLY A 62 25.92 -31.75 -22.21
CA GLY A 62 25.55 -32.86 -23.09
C GLY A 62 25.92 -32.60 -24.55
N ALA A 63 25.56 -33.53 -25.44
CA ALA A 63 25.81 -33.40 -26.89
C ALA A 63 25.21 -32.12 -27.50
N ASN A 64 24.07 -31.65 -26.95
CA ASN A 64 23.38 -30.44 -27.40
C ASN A 64 23.98 -29.14 -26.83
N LYS A 65 25.18 -29.17 -26.25
CA LYS A 65 25.85 -28.04 -25.55
C LYS A 65 25.08 -27.43 -24.37
N ARG A 66 23.88 -27.91 -24.06
CA ARG A 66 23.13 -27.58 -22.85
C ARG A 66 23.83 -28.17 -21.61
N ALA A 67 23.90 -27.39 -20.53
CA ALA A 67 24.37 -27.87 -19.24
C ALA A 67 23.43 -28.97 -18.70
N LEU A 68 24.01 -30.06 -18.22
CA LEU A 68 23.25 -31.16 -17.61
C LEU A 68 22.67 -30.70 -16.26
N LYS A 69 21.40 -31.02 -16.01
CA LYS A 69 20.72 -30.68 -14.75
C LYS A 69 21.26 -31.53 -13.59
N SER A 70 21.75 -30.88 -12.53
CA SER A 70 22.26 -31.56 -11.32
C SER A 70 21.15 -31.88 -10.30
N LEU A 71 21.50 -32.57 -9.21
CA LEU A 71 20.58 -32.81 -8.09
C LEU A 71 20.11 -31.49 -7.43
N ALA A 72 21.03 -30.56 -7.19
CA ALA A 72 20.69 -29.23 -6.66
C ALA A 72 19.72 -28.49 -7.60
N ASP A 73 19.93 -28.52 -8.92
CA ASP A 73 19.05 -27.88 -9.91
C ASP A 73 17.63 -28.47 -9.95
N MET A 74 17.45 -29.71 -9.50
CA MET A 74 16.12 -30.29 -9.33
C MET A 74 15.38 -29.68 -8.16
N ILE A 75 16.09 -29.16 -7.16
CA ILE A 75 15.51 -28.62 -5.93
C ILE A 75 15.40 -27.10 -6.01
N LYS A 76 16.46 -26.41 -6.49
CA LYS A 76 16.57 -24.95 -6.53
C LYS A 76 15.96 -24.32 -7.79
N GLY A 77 15.71 -23.02 -7.72
CA GLY A 77 15.25 -22.20 -8.86
C GLY A 77 13.75 -22.31 -9.15
N LYS A 78 13.30 -21.61 -10.21
CA LYS A 78 11.86 -21.55 -10.59
C LYS A 78 11.33 -22.90 -11.05
N SER A 79 12.15 -23.71 -11.73
CA SER A 79 11.83 -25.08 -12.15
C SER A 79 12.21 -26.15 -11.13
N GLY A 80 12.58 -25.74 -9.92
CA GLY A 80 12.87 -26.63 -8.81
C GLY A 80 11.60 -27.22 -8.21
N ARG A 81 11.71 -28.37 -7.55
CA ARG A 81 10.58 -29.11 -6.97
C ARG A 81 9.76 -28.25 -6.00
N PHE A 82 10.42 -27.50 -5.10
CA PHE A 82 9.74 -26.63 -4.13
C PHE A 82 8.72 -25.69 -4.79
N ARG A 83 9.10 -25.02 -5.89
CA ARG A 83 8.25 -24.01 -6.53
C ARG A 83 7.32 -24.58 -7.59
N GLN A 84 7.83 -25.43 -8.48
CA GLN A 84 7.07 -25.88 -9.65
C GLN A 84 6.15 -27.07 -9.37
N ASN A 85 6.45 -27.89 -8.35
CA ASN A 85 5.77 -29.16 -8.12
C ASN A 85 5.16 -29.31 -6.72
N LEU A 86 5.68 -28.61 -5.71
CA LEU A 86 5.18 -28.73 -4.34
C LEU A 86 4.18 -27.60 -4.04
N LEU A 87 4.54 -26.36 -4.33
CA LEU A 87 3.64 -25.20 -4.17
C LEU A 87 2.71 -25.01 -5.39
N GLY A 88 3.25 -25.02 -6.60
CA GLY A 88 2.47 -25.10 -7.82
C GLY A 88 2.25 -26.56 -8.24
N LYS A 89 1.02 -26.95 -8.56
CA LYS A 89 0.68 -28.30 -9.04
C LYS A 89 -0.32 -28.22 -10.18
N ARG A 90 -0.24 -29.18 -11.11
CA ARG A 90 -1.36 -29.46 -12.03
C ARG A 90 -2.40 -30.23 -11.24
N VAL A 91 -3.67 -29.87 -11.42
CA VAL A 91 -4.79 -30.41 -10.65
C VAL A 91 -5.80 -30.98 -11.63
N ASP A 92 -6.27 -32.20 -11.38
CA ASP A 92 -7.37 -32.81 -12.12
C ASP A 92 -8.69 -32.10 -11.77
N TYR A 93 -9.79 -32.45 -12.46
CA TYR A 93 -11.10 -31.81 -12.26
C TYR A 93 -11.06 -30.28 -12.40
N SER A 94 -10.26 -29.84 -13.36
CA SER A 94 -10.12 -28.44 -13.72
C SER A 94 -10.17 -28.23 -15.22
N GLY A 95 -10.59 -27.03 -15.63
CA GLY A 95 -10.62 -26.64 -17.04
C GLY A 95 -10.53 -25.13 -17.17
N ARG A 96 -10.34 -24.63 -18.39
CA ARG A 96 -10.28 -23.18 -18.66
C ARG A 96 -11.02 -22.83 -19.93
N SER A 97 -11.66 -21.67 -19.96
CA SER A 97 -12.24 -21.11 -21.18
C SER A 97 -12.26 -19.59 -21.15
N VAL A 98 -12.56 -18.98 -22.29
CA VAL A 98 -12.79 -17.53 -22.43
C VAL A 98 -14.02 -17.14 -21.64
N ILE A 99 -13.98 -15.97 -21.00
CA ILE A 99 -15.11 -15.42 -20.26
C ILE A 99 -15.99 -14.51 -21.12
N THR A 100 -17.28 -14.51 -20.82
CA THR A 100 -18.31 -13.67 -21.44
C THR A 100 -19.21 -13.09 -20.35
N VAL A 101 -19.90 -12.01 -20.67
CA VAL A 101 -20.80 -11.36 -19.71
C VAL A 101 -22.09 -12.16 -19.53
N GLY A 102 -22.49 -12.41 -18.28
CA GLY A 102 -23.76 -13.05 -17.93
C GLY A 102 -24.66 -12.13 -17.12
N PRO A 103 -25.35 -11.15 -17.74
CA PRO A 103 -26.10 -10.11 -17.01
C PRO A 103 -27.40 -10.63 -16.35
N THR A 104 -27.87 -11.81 -16.74
CA THR A 104 -29.07 -12.46 -16.17
C THR A 104 -28.75 -13.38 -14.99
N LEU A 105 -27.47 -13.66 -14.73
CA LEU A 105 -27.03 -14.46 -13.60
C LEU A 105 -27.29 -13.68 -12.30
N LYS A 106 -27.49 -14.40 -11.19
CA LYS A 106 -27.43 -13.81 -9.84
C LYS A 106 -25.98 -13.74 -9.35
N LEU A 107 -25.70 -12.94 -8.32
CA LEU A 107 -24.32 -12.75 -7.84
C LEU A 107 -23.58 -14.04 -7.49
N HIS A 108 -24.28 -15.04 -6.93
CA HIS A 108 -23.69 -16.32 -6.51
C HIS A 108 -23.58 -17.35 -7.64
N GLN A 109 -23.98 -17.01 -8.87
CA GLN A 109 -24.07 -17.95 -9.99
C GLN A 109 -23.03 -17.67 -11.07
N CYS A 110 -22.63 -18.70 -11.79
CA CYS A 110 -21.82 -18.60 -13.00
C CYS A 110 -22.37 -19.48 -14.12
N GLY A 111 -22.21 -19.10 -15.38
CA GLY A 111 -22.60 -19.95 -16.50
C GLY A 111 -21.47 -20.90 -16.90
N LEU A 112 -21.72 -22.20 -16.83
CA LEU A 112 -20.77 -23.25 -17.20
C LEU A 112 -21.24 -23.98 -18.48
N PRO A 113 -20.39 -24.03 -19.54
CA PRO A 113 -20.73 -24.75 -20.76
C PRO A 113 -21.07 -26.22 -20.53
N LYS A 114 -22.15 -26.71 -21.15
CA LYS A 114 -22.59 -28.11 -21.05
C LYS A 114 -21.48 -29.14 -21.29
N LEU A 115 -20.69 -28.97 -22.36
CA LEU A 115 -19.58 -29.89 -22.68
C LEU A 115 -18.46 -29.87 -21.62
N MET A 116 -18.20 -28.69 -21.04
CA MET A 116 -17.20 -28.53 -19.98
C MET A 116 -17.68 -29.16 -18.69
N ALA A 117 -18.94 -28.90 -18.31
CA ALA A 117 -19.58 -29.51 -17.15
C ALA A 117 -19.60 -31.04 -17.27
N LEU A 118 -19.97 -31.57 -18.44
CA LEU A 118 -19.97 -33.00 -18.72
C LEU A 118 -18.60 -33.63 -18.43
N GLU A 119 -17.51 -33.01 -18.90
CA GLU A 119 -16.14 -33.50 -18.68
C GLU A 119 -15.72 -33.45 -17.21
N LEU A 120 -16.00 -32.33 -16.54
CA LEU A 120 -15.55 -32.12 -15.17
C LEU A 120 -16.31 -32.99 -14.16
N PHE A 121 -17.61 -33.23 -14.39
CA PHE A 121 -18.46 -34.02 -13.50
C PHE A 121 -18.57 -35.51 -13.87
N LYS A 122 -17.78 -36.01 -14.84
CA LYS A 122 -17.85 -37.41 -15.33
C LYS A 122 -17.97 -38.48 -14.23
N PRO A 123 -17.16 -38.49 -13.16
CA PRO A 123 -17.25 -39.55 -12.15
C PRO A 123 -18.58 -39.57 -11.42
N PHE A 124 -19.16 -38.39 -11.15
CA PHE A 124 -20.45 -38.26 -10.48
C PHE A 124 -21.58 -38.80 -11.36
N ILE A 125 -21.52 -38.51 -12.67
CA ILE A 125 -22.48 -39.02 -13.65
C ILE A 125 -22.38 -40.54 -13.75
N PHE A 126 -21.17 -41.11 -13.83
CA PHE A 126 -20.98 -42.56 -13.88
C PHE A 126 -21.57 -43.25 -12.64
N SER A 127 -21.29 -42.71 -11.45
CA SER A 127 -21.84 -43.24 -10.20
C SER A 127 -23.37 -43.17 -10.16
N ARG A 128 -23.98 -42.09 -10.66
CA ARG A 128 -25.45 -41.94 -10.71
C ARG A 128 -26.10 -42.86 -11.74
N LEU A 129 -25.51 -43.01 -12.93
CA LEU A 129 -26.01 -43.92 -13.97
C LEU A 129 -26.01 -45.38 -13.51
N GLU A 130 -24.99 -45.78 -12.74
CA GLU A 130 -24.91 -47.11 -12.13
C GLU A 130 -25.93 -47.27 -10.99
N ALA A 131 -26.04 -46.27 -10.10
CA ALA A 131 -27.00 -46.30 -9.00
C ALA A 131 -28.47 -46.33 -9.47
N MET A 132 -28.80 -45.70 -10.59
CA MET A 132 -30.14 -45.72 -11.20
C MET A 132 -30.39 -46.98 -12.05
N GLY A 133 -29.40 -47.85 -12.24
CA GLY A 133 -29.52 -49.06 -13.05
C GLY A 133 -29.62 -48.83 -14.57
N ILE A 134 -29.41 -47.59 -15.05
CA ILE A 134 -29.43 -47.23 -16.47
C ILE A 134 -28.20 -47.84 -17.18
N ALA A 135 -27.06 -47.86 -16.49
CA ALA A 135 -25.84 -48.52 -16.94
C ALA A 135 -25.46 -49.63 -15.96
N THR A 136 -25.28 -50.85 -16.46
CA THR A 136 -24.90 -52.00 -15.64
C THR A 136 -23.42 -52.03 -15.25
N THR A 137 -22.57 -51.27 -15.95
CA THR A 137 -21.13 -51.18 -15.69
C THR A 137 -20.62 -49.79 -16.00
N ILE A 138 -19.51 -49.38 -15.38
CA ILE A 138 -18.82 -48.11 -15.67
C ILE A 138 -18.47 -48.00 -17.17
N LYS A 139 -18.15 -49.12 -17.84
CA LYS A 139 -17.85 -49.12 -19.28
C LYS A 139 -19.08 -48.82 -20.14
N ALA A 140 -20.25 -49.32 -19.72
CA ALA A 140 -21.53 -48.97 -20.36
C ALA A 140 -21.88 -47.49 -20.08
N ALA A 141 -21.72 -47.03 -18.84
CA ALA A 141 -21.95 -45.63 -18.45
C ALA A 141 -21.07 -44.67 -19.26
N LYS A 142 -19.80 -45.04 -19.49
CA LYS A 142 -18.89 -44.26 -20.34
C LYS A 142 -19.39 -44.13 -21.78
N LYS A 143 -19.92 -45.21 -22.37
CA LYS A 143 -20.49 -45.15 -23.72
C LYS A 143 -21.74 -44.28 -23.79
N GLU A 144 -22.62 -44.36 -22.77
CA GLU A 144 -23.81 -43.51 -22.68
C GLU A 144 -23.45 -42.01 -22.58
N VAL A 145 -22.46 -41.67 -21.74
CA VAL A 145 -21.96 -40.30 -21.60
C VAL A 145 -21.28 -39.80 -22.88
N GLU A 146 -20.49 -40.64 -23.56
CA GLU A 146 -19.87 -40.29 -24.85
C GLU A 146 -20.91 -40.11 -25.98
N ALA A 147 -22.03 -40.85 -25.91
CA ALA A 147 -23.15 -40.71 -26.84
C ALA A 147 -24.00 -39.45 -26.57
N GLY A 148 -23.91 -38.87 -25.37
CA GLY A 148 -24.63 -37.64 -25.01
C GLY A 148 -26.14 -37.81 -24.95
N THR A 149 -26.63 -38.96 -24.45
CA THR A 149 -28.06 -39.26 -24.36
C THR A 149 -28.80 -38.26 -23.45
N ALA A 150 -30.10 -38.05 -23.70
CA ALA A 150 -30.91 -37.05 -22.98
C ALA A 150 -30.83 -37.20 -21.44
N VAL A 151 -30.86 -38.46 -20.97
CA VAL A 151 -30.80 -38.81 -19.55
C VAL A 151 -29.52 -38.33 -18.87
N VAL A 152 -28.40 -38.25 -19.61
CA VAL A 152 -27.13 -37.75 -19.07
C VAL A 152 -27.22 -36.26 -18.73
N TRP A 153 -27.98 -35.48 -19.50
CA TRP A 153 -28.17 -34.05 -19.23
C TRP A 153 -29.03 -33.82 -18.00
N ASP A 154 -30.09 -34.61 -17.82
CA ASP A 154 -30.95 -34.53 -16.63
C ASP A 154 -30.16 -34.89 -15.35
N ILE A 155 -29.35 -35.95 -15.41
CA ILE A 155 -28.45 -36.33 -14.30
C ILE A 155 -27.41 -35.25 -14.04
N LEU A 156 -26.84 -34.65 -15.09
CA LEU A 156 -25.87 -33.58 -14.95
C LEU A 156 -26.46 -32.37 -14.23
N GLU A 157 -27.70 -31.99 -14.56
CA GLU A 157 -28.40 -30.90 -13.90
C GLU A 157 -28.67 -31.22 -12.42
N GLU A 158 -29.04 -32.46 -12.09
CA GLU A 158 -29.21 -32.90 -10.69
C GLU A 158 -27.88 -32.86 -9.92
N VAL A 159 -26.78 -33.33 -10.52
CA VAL A 159 -25.45 -33.38 -9.89
C VAL A 159 -24.88 -31.97 -9.65
N ILE A 160 -25.15 -31.04 -10.56
CA ILE A 160 -24.67 -29.66 -10.48
C ILE A 160 -25.45 -28.84 -9.45
N LYS A 161 -26.72 -29.20 -9.23
CA LYS A 161 -27.55 -28.51 -8.23
C LYS A 161 -26.87 -28.57 -6.88
N GLU A 162 -26.71 -27.40 -6.25
CA GLU A 162 -26.06 -27.27 -4.95
C GLU A 162 -24.58 -27.71 -4.90
N HIS A 163 -23.91 -27.85 -6.05
CA HIS A 163 -22.49 -28.16 -6.12
C HIS A 163 -21.67 -26.91 -6.51
N PRO A 164 -21.02 -26.21 -5.57
CA PRO A 164 -20.27 -25.00 -5.88
C PRO A 164 -19.05 -25.33 -6.75
N VAL A 165 -18.69 -24.44 -7.67
CA VAL A 165 -17.45 -24.49 -8.46
C VAL A 165 -16.59 -23.28 -8.16
N LEU A 166 -15.27 -23.44 -8.21
CA LEU A 166 -14.34 -22.34 -7.99
C LEU A 166 -13.91 -21.76 -9.33
N LEU A 167 -14.13 -20.45 -9.51
CA LEU A 167 -13.59 -19.69 -10.63
C LEU A 167 -12.31 -18.97 -10.20
N ASN A 168 -11.29 -19.03 -11.04
CA ASN A 168 -9.98 -18.41 -10.80
C ASN A 168 -9.52 -17.62 -12.04
N ARG A 169 -9.13 -16.36 -11.83
CA ARG A 169 -8.42 -15.55 -12.84
C ARG A 169 -6.95 -15.43 -12.47
N ALA A 170 -6.07 -15.89 -13.36
CA ALA A 170 -4.63 -15.77 -13.20
C ALA A 170 -4.12 -14.45 -13.82
N PRO A 171 -3.15 -13.76 -13.20
CA PRO A 171 -2.51 -14.07 -11.90
C PRO A 171 -3.36 -13.67 -10.69
N THR A 172 -3.48 -14.57 -9.71
CA THR A 172 -4.22 -14.32 -8.47
C THR A 172 -3.39 -13.45 -7.50
N LEU A 173 -3.58 -12.12 -7.55
CA LEU A 173 -2.84 -11.17 -6.71
C LEU A 173 -3.43 -10.99 -5.30
N HIS A 174 -4.72 -11.28 -5.15
CA HIS A 174 -5.48 -11.15 -3.91
C HIS A 174 -6.56 -12.23 -3.84
N ARG A 175 -7.12 -12.46 -2.65
CA ARG A 175 -8.06 -13.55 -2.40
C ARG A 175 -9.32 -13.54 -3.29
N LEU A 176 -9.83 -12.37 -3.69
CA LEU A 176 -11.04 -12.29 -4.54
C LEU A 176 -10.78 -12.73 -6.00
N GLY A 177 -9.52 -12.96 -6.38
CA GLY A 177 -9.18 -13.59 -7.66
C GLY A 177 -9.55 -15.08 -7.73
N ILE A 178 -10.02 -15.67 -6.63
CA ILE A 178 -10.67 -16.99 -6.59
C ILE A 178 -11.98 -16.86 -5.79
N GLN A 179 -13.11 -17.22 -6.39
CA GLN A 179 -14.40 -17.23 -5.72
C GLN A 179 -15.21 -18.47 -6.10
N ALA A 180 -16.12 -18.87 -5.23
CA ALA A 180 -17.06 -19.95 -5.49
C ALA A 180 -18.37 -19.42 -6.08
N PHE A 181 -18.95 -20.20 -6.98
CA PHE A 181 -20.22 -19.92 -7.64
C PHE A 181 -21.02 -21.21 -7.80
N GLU A 182 -22.34 -21.08 -7.92
CA GLU A 182 -23.21 -22.18 -8.35
C GLU A 182 -23.26 -22.22 -9.88
N PRO A 183 -23.03 -23.38 -10.52
CA PRO A 183 -23.05 -23.46 -11.98
C PRO A 183 -24.48 -23.46 -12.51
N ILE A 184 -24.70 -22.67 -13.57
CA ILE A 184 -25.86 -22.78 -14.45
C ILE A 184 -25.38 -23.34 -15.78
N LEU A 185 -26.03 -24.40 -16.27
CA LEU A 185 -25.71 -24.98 -17.58
C LEU A 185 -26.07 -24.00 -18.69
N ILE A 186 -25.09 -23.68 -19.54
CA ILE A 186 -25.27 -22.81 -20.70
C ILE A 186 -24.81 -23.51 -21.99
N GLU A 187 -25.37 -23.05 -23.10
CA GLU A 187 -24.91 -23.43 -24.44
C GLU A 187 -23.59 -22.73 -24.82
N GLY A 188 -22.85 -23.33 -25.75
CA GLY A 188 -21.59 -22.78 -26.24
C GLY A 188 -20.36 -23.33 -25.51
N LYS A 189 -19.26 -22.56 -25.52
CA LYS A 189 -17.95 -22.98 -24.97
C LYS A 189 -17.35 -21.96 -24.01
N ALA A 190 -17.93 -20.78 -23.87
CA ALA A 190 -17.42 -19.70 -23.03
C ALA A 190 -18.05 -19.74 -21.64
N ILE A 191 -17.29 -19.40 -20.61
CA ILE A 191 -17.81 -19.27 -19.24
C ILE A 191 -18.53 -17.92 -19.15
N GLN A 192 -19.72 -17.87 -18.55
CA GLN A 192 -20.38 -16.61 -18.26
C GLN A 192 -20.09 -16.17 -16.84
N LEU A 193 -19.67 -14.91 -16.69
CA LEU A 193 -19.33 -14.29 -15.42
C LEU A 193 -20.32 -13.18 -15.09
N HIS A 194 -20.68 -13.08 -13.81
CA HIS A 194 -21.54 -12.01 -13.31
C HIS A 194 -20.84 -10.63 -13.38
N PRO A 195 -21.47 -9.56 -13.87
CA PRO A 195 -20.82 -8.26 -14.05
C PRO A 195 -20.27 -7.61 -12.76
N LEU A 196 -20.94 -7.79 -11.62
CA LEU A 196 -20.49 -7.18 -10.35
C LEU A 196 -19.20 -7.79 -9.78
N VAL A 197 -18.81 -9.00 -10.21
CA VAL A 197 -17.56 -9.63 -9.75
C VAL A 197 -16.38 -9.31 -10.66
N CYS A 198 -16.60 -8.70 -11.84
CA CYS A 198 -15.54 -8.33 -12.77
C CYS A 198 -14.52 -7.38 -12.14
N SER A 199 -14.97 -6.43 -11.31
CA SER A 199 -14.09 -5.55 -10.53
C SER A 199 -13.18 -6.33 -9.58
N ALA A 200 -13.73 -7.34 -8.90
CA ALA A 200 -13.01 -8.17 -7.94
C ALA A 200 -12.01 -9.11 -8.63
N PHE A 201 -12.32 -9.64 -9.81
CA PHE A 201 -11.36 -10.42 -10.61
C PHE A 201 -10.40 -9.55 -11.43
N ASN A 202 -10.65 -8.24 -11.49
CA ASN A 202 -10.04 -7.31 -12.45
C ASN A 202 -10.13 -7.84 -13.89
N ALA A 203 -11.29 -8.40 -14.24
CA ALA A 203 -11.53 -9.13 -15.48
C ALA A 203 -12.14 -8.24 -16.56
N ASP A 204 -11.59 -8.33 -17.76
CA ASP A 204 -12.08 -7.66 -18.95
C ASP A 204 -12.62 -8.70 -19.96
N PHE A 205 -13.45 -8.26 -20.91
CA PHE A 205 -14.07 -9.15 -21.90
C PHE A 205 -13.41 -9.02 -23.29
N ASP A 206 -12.09 -8.96 -23.34
CA ASP A 206 -11.27 -8.83 -24.56
C ASP A 206 -10.59 -10.14 -25.01
N GLY A 207 -10.94 -11.27 -24.38
CA GLY A 207 -10.35 -12.59 -24.64
C GLY A 207 -9.72 -13.24 -23.41
N ASP A 208 -9.83 -12.60 -22.25
CA ASP A 208 -9.47 -13.16 -20.95
C ASP A 208 -10.07 -14.55 -20.72
N GLN A 209 -9.32 -15.36 -19.98
CA GLN A 209 -9.70 -16.73 -19.67
C GLN A 209 -9.69 -16.95 -18.16
N MET A 210 -10.67 -17.72 -17.68
CA MET A 210 -10.74 -18.16 -16.30
C MET A 210 -10.66 -19.67 -16.21
N ALA A 211 -10.07 -20.15 -15.13
CA ALA A 211 -10.03 -21.56 -14.78
C ALA A 211 -11.18 -21.91 -13.84
N VAL A 212 -11.71 -23.11 -13.98
CA VAL A 212 -12.73 -23.72 -13.13
C VAL A 212 -12.11 -24.89 -12.39
N HIS A 213 -12.41 -25.02 -11.10
CA HIS A 213 -12.05 -26.19 -10.28
C HIS A 213 -13.28 -26.73 -9.54
N ILE A 214 -13.40 -28.05 -9.44
CA ILE A 214 -14.50 -28.70 -8.72
C ILE A 214 -14.04 -29.14 -7.31
N PRO A 215 -14.67 -28.65 -6.23
CA PRO A 215 -14.46 -29.17 -4.88
C PRO A 215 -15.11 -30.56 -4.73
N LEU A 216 -14.29 -31.60 -4.59
CA LEU A 216 -14.79 -32.98 -4.58
C LEU A 216 -15.29 -33.44 -3.20
N SER A 217 -14.58 -33.12 -2.12
CA SER A 217 -14.97 -33.57 -0.78
C SER A 217 -16.11 -32.73 -0.22
N VAL A 218 -16.89 -33.31 0.69
CA VAL A 218 -18.01 -32.63 1.34
C VAL A 218 -17.52 -31.41 2.12
N GLU A 219 -16.39 -31.53 2.80
CA GLU A 219 -15.76 -30.44 3.55
C GLU A 219 -15.35 -29.29 2.61
N ALA A 220 -14.76 -29.61 1.45
CA ALA A 220 -14.38 -28.60 0.47
C ALA A 220 -15.59 -27.88 -0.13
N GLN A 221 -16.70 -28.59 -0.37
CA GLN A 221 -17.95 -27.99 -0.84
C GLN A 221 -18.56 -27.07 0.23
N MET A 222 -18.57 -27.50 1.49
CA MET A 222 -19.05 -26.69 2.62
C MET A 222 -18.17 -25.44 2.82
N GLU A 223 -16.85 -25.58 2.73
CA GLU A 223 -15.91 -24.46 2.83
C GLU A 223 -16.10 -23.47 1.67
N ALA A 224 -16.23 -23.97 0.43
CA ALA A 224 -16.48 -23.14 -0.74
C ALA A 224 -17.79 -22.34 -0.60
N ARG A 225 -18.88 -22.98 -0.14
CA ARG A 225 -20.17 -22.32 0.05
C ARG A 225 -20.16 -21.31 1.19
N THR A 226 -19.50 -21.63 2.31
CA THR A 226 -19.54 -20.80 3.52
C THR A 226 -18.56 -19.64 3.43
N LEU A 227 -17.35 -19.87 2.91
CA LEU A 227 -16.26 -18.89 2.93
C LEU A 227 -16.01 -18.22 1.57
N MET A 228 -16.09 -18.98 0.47
CA MET A 228 -15.60 -18.52 -0.84
C MET A 228 -16.70 -18.02 -1.77
N LEU A 229 -17.98 -18.25 -1.46
CA LEU A 229 -19.09 -17.84 -2.29
C LEU A 229 -19.05 -16.33 -2.55
N ALA A 230 -19.30 -15.93 -3.80
CA ALA A 230 -19.21 -14.52 -4.19
C ALA A 230 -20.13 -13.61 -3.37
N SER A 231 -21.32 -14.10 -2.97
CA SER A 231 -22.26 -13.37 -2.11
C SER A 231 -21.74 -13.10 -0.70
N ASN A 232 -20.72 -13.83 -0.22
CA ASN A 232 -20.15 -13.62 1.11
C ASN A 232 -18.94 -12.67 1.07
N ASN A 233 -18.41 -12.38 -0.11
CA ASN A 233 -17.16 -11.65 -0.31
C ASN A 233 -17.39 -10.33 -1.06
N VAL A 234 -18.21 -9.46 -0.46
CA VAL A 234 -18.71 -8.22 -1.09
C VAL A 234 -17.89 -6.97 -0.77
N LEU A 235 -16.86 -7.07 0.08
CA LEU A 235 -15.97 -5.98 0.47
C LEU A 235 -14.52 -6.28 0.08
N PHE A 236 -13.76 -5.23 -0.23
CA PHE A 236 -12.31 -5.34 -0.39
C PHE A 236 -11.61 -5.52 0.96
N PRO A 237 -10.73 -6.53 1.14
CA PRO A 237 -9.98 -6.72 2.37
C PRO A 237 -8.99 -5.59 2.70
N ALA A 238 -8.58 -4.82 1.69
CA ALA A 238 -7.60 -3.75 1.86
C ALA A 238 -8.18 -2.50 2.57
N SER A 239 -9.44 -2.15 2.27
CA SER A 239 -10.07 -0.89 2.70
C SER A 239 -11.44 -1.08 3.38
N GLY A 240 -12.12 -2.20 3.16
CA GLY A 240 -13.50 -2.42 3.60
C GLY A 240 -14.55 -1.71 2.73
N GLU A 241 -14.15 -1.08 1.62
CA GLU A 241 -15.09 -0.55 0.63
C GLU A 241 -15.74 -1.71 -0.18
N PRO A 242 -16.99 -1.56 -0.66
CA PRO A 242 -17.64 -2.60 -1.44
C PRO A 242 -16.87 -2.96 -2.72
N SER A 243 -16.71 -4.24 -3.00
CA SER A 243 -16.11 -4.76 -4.24
C SER A 243 -17.14 -4.89 -5.36
N ILE A 244 -18.40 -5.15 -5.01
CA ILE A 244 -19.53 -5.37 -5.92
C ILE A 244 -20.18 -4.08 -6.41
N VAL A 245 -19.42 -2.98 -6.50
CA VAL A 245 -19.94 -1.70 -6.99
C VAL A 245 -20.20 -1.82 -8.49
N PRO A 246 -21.41 -1.45 -8.97
CA PRO A 246 -21.69 -1.34 -10.39
C PRO A 246 -20.64 -0.51 -11.13
N SER A 247 -20.32 -0.92 -12.36
CA SER A 247 -19.29 -0.28 -13.17
C SER A 247 -19.87 0.22 -14.49
N GLN A 248 -19.17 1.19 -15.10
CA GLN A 248 -19.40 1.66 -16.47
C GLN A 248 -20.88 1.95 -16.78
N ASP A 249 -21.47 1.20 -17.71
CA ASP A 249 -22.80 1.42 -18.27
C ASP A 249 -23.91 1.44 -17.22
N VAL A 250 -23.80 0.59 -16.19
CA VAL A 250 -24.79 0.49 -15.11
C VAL A 250 -24.80 1.79 -14.29
N VAL A 251 -23.61 2.33 -13.99
CA VAL A 251 -23.49 3.62 -13.31
C VAL A 251 -24.07 4.73 -14.17
N LEU A 252 -23.79 4.72 -15.47
CA LEU A 252 -24.29 5.73 -16.40
C LEU A 252 -25.83 5.72 -16.49
N GLY A 253 -26.45 4.54 -16.53
CA GLY A 253 -27.91 4.39 -16.51
C GLY A 253 -28.56 4.88 -15.22
N LEU A 254 -27.99 4.54 -14.07
CA LEU A 254 -28.46 5.02 -12.76
C LEU A 254 -28.25 6.54 -12.62
N TYR A 255 -27.11 7.06 -13.07
CA TYR A 255 -26.81 8.49 -13.03
C TYR A 255 -27.77 9.30 -13.90
N TYR A 256 -27.99 8.89 -15.15
CA TYR A 256 -28.90 9.60 -16.07
C TYR A 256 -30.32 9.69 -15.51
N THR A 257 -30.82 8.60 -14.96
CA THR A 257 -32.21 8.51 -14.46
C THR A 257 -32.42 9.22 -13.12
N THR A 258 -31.38 9.34 -12.31
CA THR A 258 -31.43 10.08 -11.05
C THR A 258 -31.07 11.55 -11.19
N ARG A 259 -30.78 12.02 -12.40
CA ARG A 259 -30.53 13.42 -12.70
C ARG A 259 -31.84 14.15 -13.03
N GLU A 260 -31.88 15.41 -12.65
CA GLU A 260 -33.04 16.28 -12.88
C GLU A 260 -32.83 17.09 -14.16
N ARG A 261 -33.89 17.20 -14.98
CA ARG A 261 -33.92 18.10 -16.13
C ARG A 261 -34.92 19.23 -15.88
N THR A 262 -34.52 20.45 -16.25
CA THR A 262 -35.41 21.61 -16.22
C THR A 262 -36.33 21.56 -17.45
N ASN A 263 -37.61 21.85 -17.27
CA ASN A 263 -38.63 21.80 -18.32
C ASN A 263 -38.78 20.40 -18.94
N GLY A 264 -38.59 19.37 -18.11
CA GLY A 264 -38.84 17.98 -18.50
C GLY A 264 -40.33 17.73 -18.75
N LYS A 265 -40.66 16.86 -19.70
CA LYS A 265 -42.06 16.49 -19.96
C LYS A 265 -42.69 15.93 -18.69
N GLY A 266 -43.75 16.57 -18.19
CA GLY A 266 -44.42 16.18 -16.94
C GLY A 266 -43.91 16.84 -15.67
N GLU A 267 -43.09 17.90 -15.78
CA GLU A 267 -42.58 18.64 -14.62
C GLU A 267 -43.70 19.23 -13.73
N GLY A 268 -43.58 18.98 -12.42
CA GLY A 268 -44.52 19.43 -11.39
C GLY A 268 -45.80 18.62 -11.29
N MET A 269 -45.91 17.48 -11.97
CA MET A 269 -47.01 16.54 -11.77
C MET A 269 -46.92 15.87 -10.40
N VAL A 270 -48.08 15.59 -9.81
CA VAL A 270 -48.21 14.93 -8.51
C VAL A 270 -48.85 13.56 -8.72
N PHE A 271 -48.22 12.51 -8.19
CA PHE A 271 -48.67 11.12 -8.33
C PHE A 271 -49.08 10.53 -6.98
N ALA A 272 -50.19 9.78 -6.98
CA ALA A 272 -50.73 9.16 -5.78
C ALA A 272 -49.93 7.92 -5.32
N ASP A 273 -49.28 7.22 -6.25
CA ASP A 273 -48.42 6.06 -6.01
C ASP A 273 -47.43 5.82 -7.17
N LEU A 274 -46.56 4.82 -7.00
CA LEU A 274 -45.57 4.43 -8.02
C LEU A 274 -46.22 3.83 -9.28
N ALA A 275 -47.37 3.16 -9.16
CA ALA A 275 -48.02 2.50 -10.28
C ALA A 275 -48.64 3.52 -11.25
N GLU A 276 -49.21 4.60 -10.74
CA GLU A 276 -49.69 5.72 -11.54
C GLU A 276 -48.54 6.40 -12.29
N MET A 277 -47.42 6.62 -11.62
CA MET A 277 -46.21 7.19 -12.21
C MET A 277 -45.65 6.29 -13.33
N GLU A 278 -45.60 4.97 -13.12
CA GLU A 278 -45.13 4.02 -14.13
C GLU A 278 -46.03 4.01 -15.38
N ARG A 279 -47.36 4.00 -15.20
CA ARG A 279 -48.31 4.14 -16.32
C ARG A 279 -48.11 5.44 -17.09
N ALA A 280 -47.87 6.55 -16.39
CA ALA A 280 -47.63 7.83 -17.03
C ALA A 280 -46.32 7.84 -17.84
N LEU A 281 -45.29 7.15 -17.35
CA LEU A 281 -44.03 6.98 -18.06
C LEU A 281 -44.18 6.10 -19.31
N GLU A 282 -44.92 4.99 -19.22
CA GLU A 282 -45.19 4.09 -20.35
C GLU A 282 -46.05 4.75 -21.43
N ALA A 283 -47.03 5.55 -21.03
CA ALA A 283 -47.83 6.38 -21.94
C ALA A 283 -47.03 7.55 -22.55
N GLY A 284 -45.78 7.76 -22.11
CA GLY A 284 -44.93 8.85 -22.57
C GLY A 284 -45.44 10.23 -22.16
N VAL A 285 -46.28 10.32 -21.11
CA VAL A 285 -46.78 11.59 -20.55
C VAL A 285 -45.70 12.28 -19.74
N VAL A 286 -44.85 11.50 -19.07
CA VAL A 286 -43.69 12.00 -18.31
C VAL A 286 -42.37 11.40 -18.82
N GLU A 287 -41.26 12.11 -18.63
CA GLU A 287 -39.91 11.59 -18.89
C GLU A 287 -39.19 11.17 -17.60
N LEU A 288 -38.13 10.36 -17.71
CA LEU A 288 -37.38 9.83 -16.55
C LEU A 288 -36.75 10.92 -15.67
N THR A 289 -36.33 12.01 -16.28
CA THR A 289 -35.59 13.12 -15.65
C THR A 289 -36.50 14.24 -15.13
N ALA A 290 -37.82 14.12 -15.32
CA ALA A 290 -38.79 15.14 -14.91
C ALA A 290 -38.91 15.21 -13.38
N LYS A 291 -38.97 16.44 -12.85
CA LYS A 291 -39.24 16.71 -11.43
C LYS A 291 -40.71 16.50 -11.13
N ILE A 292 -41.01 15.66 -10.15
CA ILE A 292 -42.36 15.25 -9.78
C ILE A 292 -42.50 15.19 -8.26
N SER A 293 -43.74 15.17 -7.76
CA SER A 293 -44.03 14.83 -6.37
C SER A 293 -44.77 13.50 -6.33
N VAL A 294 -44.26 12.51 -5.61
CA VAL A 294 -44.90 11.19 -5.50
C VAL A 294 -44.97 10.76 -4.05
N ARG A 295 -46.07 10.09 -3.69
CA ARG A 295 -46.21 9.48 -2.37
C ARG A 295 -45.42 8.17 -2.30
N LEU A 296 -44.41 8.13 -1.44
CA LEU A 296 -43.57 6.95 -1.24
C LEU A 296 -43.84 6.33 0.14
N THR A 297 -43.66 5.01 0.24
CA THR A 297 -43.72 4.28 1.51
C THR A 297 -42.31 4.04 2.01
N GLU A 298 -41.92 4.69 3.10
CA GLU A 298 -40.62 4.56 3.76
C GLU A 298 -40.72 3.69 5.00
N TRP A 299 -39.67 2.90 5.26
CA TRP A 299 -39.61 1.97 6.38
C TRP A 299 -38.57 2.45 7.40
N ASN A 300 -39.04 2.94 8.54
CA ASN A 300 -38.18 3.37 9.64
C ASN A 300 -38.09 2.27 10.69
N LYS A 301 -36.90 2.07 11.25
CA LYS A 301 -36.67 1.10 12.31
C LYS A 301 -36.93 1.77 13.65
N ASP A 302 -37.88 1.25 14.41
CA ASP A 302 -38.14 1.72 15.76
C ASP A 302 -37.03 1.21 16.72
N LYS A 303 -36.52 2.09 17.59
CA LYS A 303 -35.35 1.81 18.44
C LYS A 303 -35.67 0.83 19.57
N ASP A 304 -36.92 0.82 20.04
CA ASP A 304 -37.34 0.01 21.20
C ASP A 304 -37.85 -1.39 20.78
N SER A 305 -38.60 -1.48 19.67
CA SER A 305 -39.16 -2.74 19.15
C SER A 305 -38.29 -3.45 18.12
N ASN A 306 -37.30 -2.74 17.54
CA ASN A 306 -36.45 -3.22 16.44
C ASN A 306 -37.22 -3.62 15.17
N GLU A 307 -38.52 -3.30 15.08
CA GLU A 307 -39.39 -3.58 13.94
C GLU A 307 -39.42 -2.42 12.94
N PHE A 308 -39.77 -2.73 11.68
CA PHE A 308 -39.88 -1.74 10.61
C PHE A 308 -41.32 -1.22 10.50
N VAL A 309 -41.51 0.06 10.80
CA VAL A 309 -42.81 0.73 10.69
C VAL A 309 -42.92 1.44 9.34
N PRO A 310 -43.98 1.17 8.54
CA PRO A 310 -44.21 1.88 7.29
C PRO A 310 -44.76 3.29 7.56
N SER A 311 -44.20 4.28 6.86
CA SER A 311 -44.66 5.67 6.87
C SER A 311 -44.85 6.14 5.42
N GLN A 312 -45.98 6.78 5.13
CA GLN A 312 -46.24 7.35 3.81
C GLN A 312 -45.90 8.83 3.81
N VAL A 313 -44.98 9.22 2.93
CA VAL A 313 -44.47 10.60 2.85
C VAL A 313 -44.52 11.06 1.40
N MET A 314 -45.00 12.28 1.17
CA MET A 314 -44.87 12.95 -0.13
C MET A 314 -43.42 13.42 -0.29
N ARG A 315 -42.74 12.96 -1.34
CA ARG A 315 -41.36 13.35 -1.63
C ARG A 315 -41.29 14.07 -2.98
N GLU A 316 -40.55 15.17 -3.02
CA GLU A 316 -40.11 15.79 -4.26
C GLU A 316 -38.90 15.02 -4.81
N THR A 317 -39.02 14.54 -6.04
CA THR A 317 -38.04 13.62 -6.63
C THR A 317 -38.15 13.61 -8.16
N THR A 318 -37.41 12.71 -8.83
CA THR A 318 -37.58 12.45 -10.27
C THR A 318 -38.33 11.16 -10.51
N VAL A 319 -38.92 10.99 -11.70
CA VAL A 319 -39.54 9.72 -12.10
C VAL A 319 -38.56 8.55 -11.96
N GLY A 320 -37.30 8.74 -12.38
CA GLY A 320 -36.26 7.72 -12.25
C GLY A 320 -35.92 7.36 -10.79
N ARG A 321 -35.78 8.35 -9.89
CA ARG A 321 -35.57 8.10 -8.45
C ARG A 321 -36.79 7.43 -7.80
N GLY A 322 -38.00 7.80 -8.24
CA GLY A 322 -39.24 7.15 -7.85
C GLY A 322 -39.22 5.66 -8.19
N LEU A 323 -38.88 5.29 -9.43
CA LEU A 323 -38.77 3.88 -9.84
C LEU A 323 -37.73 3.11 -9.02
N LEU A 324 -36.59 3.73 -8.74
CA LEU A 324 -35.54 3.13 -7.92
C LEU A 324 -35.91 3.04 -6.42
N SER A 325 -37.00 3.65 -5.97
CA SER A 325 -37.46 3.48 -4.59
C SER A 325 -37.95 2.04 -4.31
N GLU A 326 -38.46 1.34 -5.33
CA GLU A 326 -38.98 -0.03 -5.20
C GLU A 326 -37.89 -1.04 -4.86
N ILE A 327 -36.64 -0.78 -5.28
CA ILE A 327 -35.51 -1.68 -5.04
C ILE A 327 -34.87 -1.48 -3.67
N LEU A 328 -35.13 -0.37 -2.97
CA LEU A 328 -34.51 -0.06 -1.68
C LEU A 328 -34.87 -1.11 -0.62
N PRO A 329 -33.89 -1.63 0.14
CA PRO A 329 -34.16 -2.55 1.24
C PRO A 329 -34.80 -1.79 2.41
N LYS A 330 -35.56 -2.52 3.23
CA LYS A 330 -36.16 -1.97 4.46
C LYS A 330 -35.04 -1.51 5.41
N GLY A 331 -35.16 -0.30 5.95
CA GLY A 331 -34.17 0.32 6.85
C GLY A 331 -33.19 1.28 6.20
N LEU A 332 -33.21 1.44 4.87
CA LEU A 332 -32.50 2.50 4.18
C LEU A 332 -33.43 3.68 3.90
N ALA A 333 -33.03 4.88 4.34
CA ALA A 333 -33.78 6.11 4.07
C ALA A 333 -33.73 6.47 2.58
N PHE A 334 -34.84 6.97 2.04
CA PHE A 334 -34.94 7.41 0.64
C PHE A 334 -33.98 8.58 0.32
N ASP A 335 -33.62 9.38 1.31
CA ASP A 335 -32.67 10.50 1.16
C ASP A 335 -31.29 10.03 0.66
N ASN A 336 -30.91 8.77 0.94
CA ASN A 336 -29.67 8.20 0.40
C ASN A 336 -29.72 8.00 -1.13
N LEU A 337 -30.93 7.87 -1.69
CA LEU A 337 -31.19 7.70 -3.12
C LEU A 337 -31.62 9.01 -3.80
N ASN A 338 -32.16 9.97 -3.05
CA ASN A 338 -32.69 11.22 -3.60
C ASN A 338 -31.61 12.26 -4.00
N LYS A 339 -30.66 11.82 -4.83
CA LYS A 339 -29.55 12.61 -5.37
C LYS A 339 -29.08 11.99 -6.69
N ALA A 340 -28.28 12.72 -7.46
CA ALA A 340 -27.65 12.17 -8.66
C ALA A 340 -26.67 11.06 -8.27
N LEU A 341 -26.95 9.82 -8.66
CA LEU A 341 -26.19 8.63 -8.29
C LEU A 341 -24.91 8.51 -9.13
N LYS A 342 -23.86 9.23 -8.72
CA LYS A 342 -22.50 9.05 -9.22
C LYS A 342 -21.90 7.74 -8.69
N LYS A 343 -20.83 7.23 -9.30
CA LYS A 343 -20.13 6.00 -8.86
C LYS A 343 -19.79 5.99 -7.37
N LYS A 344 -19.30 7.11 -6.83
CA LYS A 344 -18.96 7.25 -5.40
C LYS A 344 -20.19 7.16 -4.50
N GLU A 345 -21.31 7.77 -4.90
CA GLU A 345 -22.56 7.72 -4.15
C GLU A 345 -23.19 6.33 -4.20
N ILE A 346 -23.11 5.63 -5.33
CA ILE A 346 -23.56 4.23 -5.46
C ILE A 346 -22.75 3.32 -4.51
N SER A 347 -21.42 3.50 -4.46
CA SER A 347 -20.56 2.76 -3.52
C SER A 347 -20.96 3.05 -2.06
N ARG A 348 -21.18 4.33 -1.71
CA ARG A 348 -21.66 4.72 -0.37
C ARG A 348 -23.03 4.13 -0.05
N LEU A 349 -23.94 4.08 -1.02
CA LEU A 349 -25.28 3.50 -0.87
C LEU A 349 -25.20 2.00 -0.56
N ILE A 350 -24.39 1.25 -1.31
CA ILE A 350 -24.16 -0.19 -1.05
C ILE A 350 -23.48 -0.41 0.31
N ASN A 351 -22.49 0.43 0.66
CA ASN A 351 -21.83 0.33 1.97
C ASN A 351 -22.82 0.58 3.12
N THR A 352 -23.66 1.60 3.00
CA THR A 352 -24.69 1.92 4.01
C THR A 352 -25.71 0.79 4.13
N SER A 353 -26.12 0.20 3.01
CA SER A 353 -26.95 -1.02 3.00
C SER A 353 -26.27 -2.16 3.76
N PHE A 354 -24.98 -2.41 3.50
CA PHE A 354 -24.23 -3.48 4.14
C PHE A 354 -24.20 -3.32 5.66
N ARG A 355 -23.96 -2.09 6.13
CA ARG A 355 -23.85 -1.79 7.57
C ARG A 355 -25.20 -1.81 8.28
N LYS A 356 -26.26 -1.26 7.70
CA LYS A 356 -27.58 -1.12 8.37
C LYS A 356 -28.53 -2.30 8.12
N CYS A 357 -28.56 -2.81 6.90
CA CYS A 357 -29.51 -3.85 6.46
C CYS A 357 -28.88 -5.26 6.46
N GLY A 358 -27.55 -5.37 6.55
CA GLY A 358 -26.81 -6.63 6.57
C GLY A 358 -26.49 -7.20 5.19
N LEU A 359 -25.81 -8.35 5.18
CA LEU A 359 -25.24 -8.96 3.97
C LEU A 359 -26.31 -9.37 2.94
N LYS A 360 -27.33 -10.12 3.37
CA LYS A 360 -28.33 -10.72 2.49
C LYS A 360 -29.11 -9.66 1.70
N GLU A 361 -29.65 -8.68 2.39
CA GLU A 361 -30.43 -7.59 1.77
C GLU A 361 -29.55 -6.77 0.82
N THR A 362 -28.27 -6.56 1.17
CA THR A 362 -27.32 -5.83 0.32
C THR A 362 -26.99 -6.55 -0.97
N VAL A 363 -26.83 -7.88 -0.94
CA VAL A 363 -26.61 -8.69 -2.15
C VAL A 363 -27.82 -8.61 -3.08
N VAL A 364 -29.03 -8.77 -2.53
CA VAL A 364 -30.27 -8.65 -3.31
C VAL A 364 -30.42 -7.25 -3.90
N PHE A 365 -30.09 -6.22 -3.12
CA PHE A 365 -30.14 -4.84 -3.55
C PHE A 365 -29.13 -4.55 -4.68
N ALA A 366 -27.91 -5.06 -4.59
CA ALA A 366 -26.89 -4.90 -5.62
C ALA A 366 -27.28 -5.59 -6.95
N ASP A 367 -27.85 -6.80 -6.89
CA ASP A 367 -28.34 -7.50 -8.08
C ASP A 367 -29.51 -6.74 -8.74
N LYS A 368 -30.45 -6.21 -7.94
CA LYS A 368 -31.55 -5.37 -8.45
C LYS A 368 -31.02 -4.08 -9.08
N LEU A 369 -30.07 -3.40 -8.43
CA LEU A 369 -29.41 -2.21 -8.96
C LEU A 369 -28.75 -2.48 -10.31
N LEU A 370 -28.10 -3.63 -10.47
CA LEU A 370 -27.48 -4.04 -11.73
C LEU A 370 -28.53 -4.17 -12.85
N GLN A 371 -29.60 -4.94 -12.60
CA GLN A 371 -30.65 -5.20 -13.58
C GLN A 371 -31.36 -3.91 -14.01
N TYR A 372 -31.75 -3.09 -13.04
CA TYR A 372 -32.36 -1.79 -13.31
C TYR A 372 -31.40 -0.86 -14.04
N GLY A 373 -30.13 -0.79 -13.63
CA GLY A 373 -29.14 0.05 -14.29
C GLY A 373 -28.95 -0.30 -15.76
N PHE A 374 -28.87 -1.59 -16.14
CA PHE A 374 -28.81 -2.00 -17.56
C PHE A 374 -30.10 -1.67 -18.35
N ARG A 375 -31.28 -1.91 -17.75
CA ARG A 375 -32.57 -1.57 -18.38
C ARG A 375 -32.67 -0.06 -18.63
N LEU A 376 -32.29 0.73 -17.65
CA LEU A 376 -32.34 2.20 -17.70
C LEU A 376 -31.27 2.77 -18.63
N ALA A 377 -30.06 2.21 -18.65
CA ALA A 377 -29.00 2.60 -19.59
C ALA A 377 -29.42 2.39 -21.05
N THR A 378 -30.04 1.24 -21.35
CA THR A 378 -30.58 0.95 -22.69
C THR A 378 -31.66 1.96 -23.09
N ARG A 379 -32.56 2.34 -22.17
CA ARG A 379 -33.60 3.35 -22.43
C ARG A 379 -33.03 4.77 -22.57
N ALA A 380 -31.92 5.07 -21.91
CA ALA A 380 -31.27 6.37 -22.00
C ALA A 380 -30.70 6.65 -23.39
N GLY A 381 -30.28 5.61 -24.13
CA GLY A 381 -29.80 5.75 -25.51
C GLY A 381 -28.57 6.64 -25.66
N ILE A 382 -27.72 6.71 -24.63
CA ILE A 382 -26.53 7.58 -24.62
C ILE A 382 -25.52 7.08 -25.66
N SER A 383 -25.06 7.99 -26.52
CA SER A 383 -24.10 7.73 -27.59
C SER A 383 -22.96 8.75 -27.56
N ILE A 384 -21.88 8.50 -28.28
CA ILE A 384 -20.78 9.46 -28.47
C ILE A 384 -20.73 9.84 -29.95
N ALA A 385 -20.87 11.12 -30.23
CA ALA A 385 -20.69 11.71 -31.55
C ALA A 385 -19.49 12.68 -31.58
N ILE A 386 -19.03 13.03 -32.79
CA ILE A 386 -17.96 14.02 -32.96
C ILE A 386 -18.37 15.41 -32.45
N ASP A 387 -19.67 15.73 -32.52
CA ASP A 387 -20.20 17.02 -32.07
C ASP A 387 -20.24 17.15 -30.55
N ASP A 388 -20.24 16.03 -29.82
CA ASP A 388 -20.16 16.05 -28.35
C ASP A 388 -18.81 16.58 -27.84
N MET A 389 -17.77 16.54 -28.68
CA MET A 389 -16.41 16.98 -28.33
C MET A 389 -16.23 18.49 -28.52
N LEU A 390 -16.92 19.32 -27.74
CA LEU A 390 -16.92 20.78 -27.91
C LEU A 390 -15.55 21.43 -27.68
N VAL A 391 -14.98 22.03 -28.74
CA VAL A 391 -13.71 22.77 -28.66
C VAL A 391 -13.98 24.21 -28.22
N PRO A 392 -13.30 24.73 -27.19
CA PRO A 392 -13.53 26.10 -26.73
C PRO A 392 -13.06 27.13 -27.76
N HIS A 393 -13.88 28.15 -28.01
CA HIS A 393 -13.51 29.25 -28.92
C HIS A 393 -12.33 30.07 -28.36
N GLU A 394 -12.26 30.24 -27.05
CA GLU A 394 -11.19 30.99 -26.36
C GLU A 394 -9.83 30.28 -26.43
N LYS A 395 -9.79 28.99 -26.80
CA LYS A 395 -8.57 28.20 -26.90
C LYS A 395 -7.49 28.89 -27.74
N HIS A 396 -7.86 29.42 -28.91
CA HIS A 396 -6.90 30.07 -29.80
C HIS A 396 -6.29 31.34 -29.18
N ALA A 397 -7.07 32.09 -28.40
CA ALA A 397 -6.59 33.28 -27.71
C ALA A 397 -5.60 32.92 -26.59
N ILE A 398 -5.90 31.87 -25.80
CA ILE A 398 -5.01 31.37 -24.75
C ILE A 398 -3.67 30.92 -25.34
N ILE A 399 -3.71 30.14 -26.43
CA ILE A 399 -2.50 29.66 -27.10
C ILE A 399 -1.67 30.84 -27.63
N ALA A 400 -2.31 31.80 -28.31
CA ALA A 400 -1.61 32.97 -28.84
C ALA A 400 -0.96 33.83 -27.74
N ALA A 401 -1.62 33.97 -26.59
CA ALA A 401 -1.07 34.66 -25.43
C ALA A 401 0.17 33.92 -24.87
N SER A 402 0.08 32.60 -24.71
CA SER A 402 1.20 31.78 -24.24
C SER A 402 2.37 31.73 -25.23
N GLU A 403 2.12 31.68 -26.54
CA GLU A 403 3.16 31.78 -27.57
C GLU A 403 3.89 33.12 -27.51
N LYS A 404 3.16 34.21 -27.25
CA LYS A 404 3.76 35.54 -27.06
C LYS A 404 4.66 35.57 -25.82
N GLU A 405 4.19 35.05 -24.68
CA GLU A 405 4.99 34.96 -23.46
C GLU A 405 6.27 34.12 -23.68
N VAL A 406 6.16 32.99 -24.37
CA VAL A 406 7.33 32.15 -24.73
C VAL A 406 8.31 32.92 -25.60
N LYS A 407 7.82 33.70 -26.58
CA LYS A 407 8.66 34.55 -27.43
C LYS A 407 9.35 35.65 -26.63
N ASP A 408 8.67 36.25 -25.65
CA ASP A 408 9.25 37.25 -24.76
C ASP A 408 10.36 36.64 -23.88
N ILE A 409 10.15 35.41 -23.36
CA ILE A 409 11.19 34.66 -22.63
C ILE A 409 12.36 34.28 -23.54
N GLU A 410 12.10 33.95 -24.80
CA GLU A 410 13.14 33.67 -25.78
C GLU A 410 13.94 34.93 -26.15
N GLN A 411 13.29 36.09 -26.27
CA GLN A 411 13.98 37.37 -26.41
C GLN A 411 14.79 37.71 -25.16
N GLN A 412 14.25 37.46 -23.96
CA GLN A 412 15.02 37.59 -22.72
C GLN A 412 16.26 36.70 -22.76
N TYR A 413 16.16 35.45 -23.23
CA TYR A 413 17.32 34.56 -23.38
C TYR A 413 18.34 35.08 -24.41
N VAL A 414 17.88 35.59 -25.56
CA VAL A 414 18.78 36.16 -26.59
C VAL A 414 19.44 37.46 -26.12
N SER A 415 18.71 38.29 -25.38
CA SER A 415 19.27 39.46 -24.68
C SER A 415 20.10 39.09 -23.46
N GLY A 416 20.00 37.82 -23.03
CA GLY A 416 20.74 37.17 -21.96
C GLY A 416 20.13 37.27 -20.54
N LEU A 417 19.00 37.94 -20.36
CA LEU A 417 18.37 38.18 -19.04
C LEU A 417 17.98 36.90 -18.28
N VAL A 418 17.96 35.75 -18.95
CA VAL A 418 17.68 34.42 -18.38
C VAL A 418 18.66 33.39 -18.89
N THR A 419 18.99 32.41 -18.07
CA THR A 419 19.84 31.28 -18.48
C THR A 419 19.07 30.25 -19.31
N SER A 420 19.78 29.35 -20.02
CA SER A 420 19.14 28.30 -20.84
C SER A 420 18.24 27.36 -20.01
N GLY A 421 18.68 27.00 -18.79
CA GLY A 421 17.90 26.13 -17.90
C GLY A 421 16.64 26.82 -17.37
N GLU A 422 16.74 28.10 -16.99
CA GLU A 422 15.58 28.91 -16.57
C GLU A 422 14.61 29.13 -17.72
N ARG A 423 15.11 29.40 -18.93
CA ARG A 423 14.30 29.49 -20.15
C ARG A 423 13.46 28.23 -20.32
N TYR A 424 14.11 27.06 -20.30
CA TYR A 424 13.42 25.76 -20.43
C TYR A 424 12.34 25.58 -19.35
N ASN A 425 12.66 25.82 -18.08
CA ASN A 425 11.71 25.67 -16.97
C ASN A 425 10.52 26.65 -17.08
N LYS A 426 10.78 27.91 -17.45
CA LYS A 426 9.72 28.92 -17.66
C LYS A 426 8.82 28.55 -18.84
N VAL A 427 9.39 28.12 -19.96
CA VAL A 427 8.61 27.69 -21.14
C VAL A 427 7.72 26.50 -20.80
N VAL A 428 8.25 25.50 -20.09
CA VAL A 428 7.46 24.35 -19.64
C VAL A 428 6.34 24.79 -18.68
N ASP A 429 6.59 25.72 -17.77
CA ASP A 429 5.57 26.24 -16.84
C ASP A 429 4.46 27.02 -17.56
N ILE A 430 4.81 27.89 -18.52
CA ILE A 430 3.84 28.63 -19.35
C ILE A 430 2.93 27.65 -20.08
N TRP A 431 3.49 26.63 -20.73
CA TRP A 431 2.69 25.63 -21.44
C TRP A 431 1.87 24.73 -20.52
N GLY A 432 2.36 24.45 -19.31
CA GLY A 432 1.60 23.78 -18.26
C GLY A 432 0.36 24.58 -17.88
N LYS A 433 0.55 25.87 -17.55
CA LYS A 433 -0.54 26.81 -17.21
C LYS A 433 -1.53 26.97 -18.37
N ALA A 434 -1.04 27.08 -19.60
CA ALA A 434 -1.89 27.16 -20.79
C ALA A 434 -2.79 25.92 -20.93
N GLY A 435 -2.22 24.72 -20.73
CA GLY A 435 -2.96 23.46 -20.75
C GLY A 435 -4.06 23.39 -19.70
N ASP A 436 -3.80 23.90 -18.49
CA ASP A 436 -4.78 23.93 -17.40
C ASP A 436 -5.85 25.00 -17.62
N ALA A 437 -5.48 26.17 -18.13
CA ALA A 437 -6.43 27.23 -18.51
C ALA A 437 -7.40 26.76 -19.61
N VAL A 438 -6.88 26.14 -20.68
CA VAL A 438 -7.71 25.54 -21.74
C VAL A 438 -8.62 24.45 -21.16
N SER A 439 -8.10 23.62 -20.24
CA SER A 439 -8.91 22.59 -19.58
C SER A 439 -10.05 23.18 -18.77
N LYS A 440 -9.80 24.27 -18.04
CA LYS A 440 -10.80 24.94 -17.20
C LYS A 440 -11.92 25.53 -18.06
N VAL A 441 -11.57 26.31 -19.07
CA VAL A 441 -12.55 26.92 -19.99
C VAL A 441 -13.37 25.84 -20.70
N MET A 442 -12.71 24.77 -21.16
CA MET A 442 -13.39 23.63 -21.76
C MET A 442 -14.39 22.96 -20.80
N MET A 443 -13.99 22.69 -19.57
CA MET A 443 -14.87 22.07 -18.59
C MET A 443 -16.02 23.00 -18.18
N ASP A 444 -15.78 24.30 -18.04
CA ASP A 444 -16.81 25.28 -17.70
C ASP A 444 -17.86 25.40 -18.82
N GLN A 445 -17.43 25.40 -20.08
CA GLN A 445 -18.32 25.39 -21.24
C GLN A 445 -19.07 24.06 -21.39
N LEU A 446 -18.41 22.94 -21.14
CA LEU A 446 -19.02 21.61 -21.28
C LEU A 446 -19.98 21.28 -20.14
N ARG A 447 -19.75 21.82 -18.94
CA ARG A 447 -20.52 21.54 -17.72
C ARG A 447 -21.91 22.15 -17.73
N LYS A 448 -22.10 23.26 -18.42
CA LYS A 448 -23.36 24.02 -18.40
C LYS A 448 -23.99 24.06 -19.78
N GLU A 449 -25.30 23.97 -19.82
CA GLU A 449 -26.10 24.22 -21.02
C GLU A 449 -27.22 25.20 -20.70
N LYS A 450 -27.54 26.08 -21.65
CA LYS A 450 -28.67 26.99 -21.51
C LYS A 450 -29.94 26.27 -21.94
N THR A 451 -30.98 26.34 -21.11
CA THR A 451 -32.30 25.78 -21.40
C THR A 451 -33.39 26.81 -21.07
N ILE A 452 -34.61 26.56 -21.55
CA ILE A 452 -35.78 27.39 -21.29
C ILE A 452 -36.57 26.74 -20.16
N ASP A 453 -36.81 27.47 -19.06
CA ASP A 453 -37.63 27.00 -17.95
C ASP A 453 -39.13 26.92 -18.32
N ARG A 454 -39.95 26.39 -17.41
CA ARG A 454 -41.41 26.30 -17.58
C ARG A 454 -42.09 27.67 -17.76
N HIS A 455 -41.45 28.75 -17.30
CA HIS A 455 -41.95 30.13 -17.35
C HIS A 455 -41.46 30.91 -18.58
N GLY A 456 -40.66 30.29 -19.45
CA GLY A 456 -40.11 30.91 -20.65
C GLY A 456 -38.80 31.68 -20.45
N ASN A 457 -38.17 31.60 -19.27
CA ASN A 457 -36.89 32.24 -18.98
C ASN A 457 -35.71 31.35 -19.37
N GLU A 458 -34.61 31.94 -19.84
CA GLU A 458 -33.35 31.21 -20.01
C GLU A 458 -32.70 30.94 -18.65
N VAL A 459 -32.49 29.66 -18.34
CA VAL A 459 -31.83 29.20 -17.12
C VAL A 459 -30.65 28.32 -17.50
N GLU A 460 -29.55 28.44 -16.77
CA GLU A 460 -28.43 27.51 -16.89
C GLU A 460 -28.73 26.22 -16.14
N GLN A 461 -28.66 25.09 -16.84
CA GLN A 461 -28.68 23.77 -16.22
C GLN A 461 -27.35 23.06 -16.44
N GLU A 462 -27.13 22.01 -15.66
CA GLU A 462 -25.98 21.14 -15.86
C GLU A 462 -26.16 20.38 -17.20
N SER A 463 -25.09 20.25 -17.98
CA SER A 463 -25.12 19.76 -19.35
C SER A 463 -25.48 18.28 -19.49
N PHE A 464 -26.33 17.95 -20.46
CA PHE A 464 -26.68 16.58 -20.84
C PHE A 464 -25.79 16.03 -21.97
N ASN A 465 -24.67 16.69 -22.27
CA ASN A 465 -23.66 16.16 -23.19
C ASN A 465 -23.14 14.79 -22.71
N SER A 466 -23.08 13.82 -23.62
CA SER A 466 -22.71 12.44 -23.31
C SER A 466 -21.30 12.30 -22.72
N ILE A 467 -20.31 13.02 -23.26
CA ILE A 467 -18.92 12.95 -22.80
C ILE A 467 -18.82 13.52 -21.39
N TYR A 468 -19.52 14.62 -21.12
CA TYR A 468 -19.60 15.19 -19.78
C TYR A 468 -20.24 14.23 -18.79
N MET A 469 -21.40 13.65 -19.16
CA MET A 469 -22.10 12.68 -18.30
C MET A 469 -21.25 11.45 -17.98
N MET A 470 -20.51 10.92 -18.95
CA MET A 470 -19.62 9.77 -18.72
C MET A 470 -18.54 10.08 -17.68
N ALA A 471 -17.94 11.27 -17.75
CA ALA A 471 -16.90 11.70 -16.81
C ALA A 471 -17.47 12.10 -15.44
N ASP A 472 -18.55 12.88 -15.38
CA ASP A 472 -19.15 13.35 -14.12
C ASP A 472 -19.79 12.20 -13.32
N SER A 473 -20.44 11.25 -14.00
CA SER A 473 -20.96 10.03 -13.36
C SER A 473 -19.85 9.16 -12.77
N GLY A 474 -18.62 9.28 -13.27
CA GLY A 474 -17.50 8.40 -12.96
C GLY A 474 -17.64 7.01 -13.58
N ALA A 475 -18.51 6.83 -14.57
CA ALA A 475 -18.68 5.60 -15.33
C ALA A 475 -17.41 5.28 -16.14
N ARG A 476 -16.94 6.26 -16.92
CA ARG A 476 -15.72 6.19 -17.71
C ARG A 476 -15.30 7.59 -18.17
N GLY A 477 -14.01 7.89 -18.18
CA GLY A 477 -13.54 9.22 -18.54
C GLY A 477 -12.97 9.98 -17.35
N SER A 478 -11.96 10.82 -17.61
CA SER A 478 -11.46 11.80 -16.66
C SER A 478 -11.34 13.17 -17.32
N ALA A 479 -11.29 14.24 -16.52
CA ALA A 479 -11.08 15.59 -17.05
C ALA A 479 -9.82 15.67 -17.94
N ALA A 480 -8.76 14.94 -17.58
CA ALA A 480 -7.53 14.86 -18.37
C ALA A 480 -7.75 14.18 -19.75
N GLN A 481 -8.62 13.16 -19.83
CA GLN A 481 -8.97 12.50 -21.10
C GLN A 481 -9.85 13.41 -21.96
N ILE A 482 -10.83 14.09 -21.36
CA ILE A 482 -11.67 15.07 -22.07
C ILE A 482 -10.80 16.21 -22.62
N ARG A 483 -9.83 16.70 -21.82
CA ARG A 483 -8.87 17.71 -22.25
C ARG A 483 -8.13 17.31 -23.53
N GLN A 484 -7.73 16.04 -23.65
CA GLN A 484 -7.07 15.54 -24.87
C GLN A 484 -8.03 15.42 -26.06
N LEU A 485 -9.32 15.16 -25.82
CA LEU A 485 -10.32 15.04 -26.88
C LEU A 485 -10.70 16.40 -27.49
N ALA A 486 -10.98 17.40 -26.65
CA ALA A 486 -11.57 18.67 -27.09
C ALA A 486 -10.78 19.93 -26.71
N GLY A 487 -9.87 19.86 -25.74
CA GLY A 487 -9.03 20.98 -25.31
C GLY A 487 -7.71 21.03 -26.10
N MET A 488 -6.63 20.58 -25.46
CA MET A 488 -5.32 20.34 -26.07
C MET A 488 -4.65 19.14 -25.41
N ARG A 489 -3.78 18.44 -26.13
CA ARG A 489 -3.08 17.29 -25.57
C ARG A 489 -1.99 17.67 -24.57
N GLY A 490 -1.31 18.81 -24.80
CA GLY A 490 -0.35 19.39 -23.86
C GLY A 490 1.08 18.85 -23.97
N LEU A 491 1.81 18.91 -22.86
CA LEU A 491 3.23 18.57 -22.76
C LEU A 491 3.45 17.06 -22.64
N MET A 492 4.42 16.53 -23.41
CA MET A 492 4.77 15.10 -23.44
C MET A 492 6.13 14.85 -22.79
N ALA A 493 6.32 13.66 -22.21
CA ALA A 493 7.61 13.24 -21.64
C ALA A 493 8.47 12.47 -22.66
N LYS A 494 9.78 12.69 -22.62
CA LYS A 494 10.79 11.89 -23.32
C LYS A 494 11.02 10.55 -22.58
N PRO A 495 11.67 9.56 -23.23
CA PRO A 495 12.00 8.30 -22.58
C PRO A 495 12.88 8.44 -21.33
N ASP A 496 13.72 9.48 -21.26
CA ASP A 496 14.54 9.81 -20.09
C ASP A 496 13.74 10.41 -18.91
N GLY A 497 12.48 10.78 -19.11
CA GLY A 497 11.61 11.42 -18.13
C GLY A 497 11.60 12.95 -18.17
N SER A 498 12.45 13.59 -18.98
CA SER A 498 12.40 15.04 -19.19
C SER A 498 11.18 15.45 -20.04
N ILE A 499 10.67 16.65 -19.83
CA ILE A 499 9.51 17.16 -20.57
C ILE A 499 9.97 17.76 -21.91
N ILE A 500 9.21 17.53 -22.98
CA ILE A 500 9.48 18.16 -24.27
C ILE A 500 8.91 19.58 -24.23
N GLU A 501 9.74 20.59 -24.45
CA GLU A 501 9.35 22.01 -24.39
C GLU A 501 8.33 22.40 -25.47
N THR A 502 8.26 21.66 -26.58
CA THR A 502 7.26 21.84 -27.65
C THR A 502 5.97 21.07 -27.30
N PRO A 503 4.87 21.76 -26.98
CA PRO A 503 3.61 21.12 -26.64
C PRO A 503 2.85 20.62 -27.88
N ILE A 504 1.86 19.76 -27.64
CA ILE A 504 0.84 19.42 -28.63
C ILE A 504 -0.40 20.30 -28.36
N THR A 505 -0.52 21.39 -29.12
CA THR A 505 -1.64 22.33 -29.05
C THR A 505 -2.94 21.79 -29.64
N ALA A 506 -2.83 20.83 -30.56
CA ALA A 506 -3.97 20.14 -31.15
C ALA A 506 -4.63 19.15 -30.17
N ASN A 507 -5.89 18.84 -30.43
CA ASN A 507 -6.65 17.78 -29.76
C ASN A 507 -7.03 16.65 -30.73
N PHE A 508 -7.67 15.59 -30.24
CA PHE A 508 -8.05 14.46 -31.09
C PHE A 508 -9.17 14.79 -32.09
N ARG A 509 -10.07 15.73 -31.79
CA ARG A 509 -11.10 16.18 -32.74
C ARG A 509 -10.50 16.92 -33.94
N GLU A 510 -9.50 17.77 -33.70
CA GLU A 510 -8.78 18.53 -34.72
C GLU A 510 -7.81 17.65 -35.54
N GLY A 511 -7.28 16.60 -34.92
CA GLY A 511 -6.28 15.72 -35.50
C GLY A 511 -4.85 16.16 -35.17
N LEU A 512 -3.91 15.20 -35.22
CA LEU A 512 -2.49 15.45 -34.95
C LEU A 512 -1.68 15.45 -36.24
N ASN A 513 -0.78 16.42 -36.40
CA ASN A 513 0.19 16.38 -37.49
C ASN A 513 1.28 15.31 -37.23
N VAL A 514 2.07 14.99 -38.26
CA VAL A 514 3.09 13.91 -38.20
C VAL A 514 4.07 14.10 -37.05
N LEU A 515 4.54 15.34 -36.81
CA LEU A 515 5.50 15.64 -35.76
C LEU A 515 4.89 15.48 -34.36
N GLN A 516 3.69 16.02 -34.14
CA GLN A 516 2.95 15.89 -32.88
C GLN A 516 2.62 14.43 -32.56
N TYR A 517 2.19 13.67 -33.57
CA TYR A 517 1.96 12.24 -33.43
C TYR A 517 3.25 11.51 -33.05
N PHE A 518 4.35 11.77 -33.76
CA PHE A 518 5.66 11.17 -33.47
C PHE A 518 6.16 11.49 -32.06
N ILE A 519 6.05 12.75 -31.61
CA ILE A 519 6.37 13.17 -30.25
C ILE A 519 5.54 12.37 -29.22
N SER A 520 4.24 12.23 -29.46
CA SER A 520 3.35 11.45 -28.58
C SER A 520 3.70 9.96 -28.51
N THR A 521 4.36 9.38 -29.52
CA THR A 521 4.71 7.94 -29.50
C THR A 521 5.76 7.59 -28.47
N HIS A 522 6.64 8.53 -28.09
CA HIS A 522 7.73 8.28 -27.14
C HIS A 522 7.18 7.98 -25.74
N GLY A 523 6.29 8.85 -25.24
CA GLY A 523 5.62 8.66 -23.96
C GLY A 523 4.75 7.39 -23.96
N ALA A 524 3.97 7.17 -25.02
CA ALA A 524 3.13 5.97 -25.14
C ALA A 524 3.94 4.66 -25.12
N ARG A 525 5.05 4.60 -25.86
CA ARG A 525 5.93 3.42 -25.89
C ARG A 525 6.61 3.19 -24.55
N LYS A 526 7.07 4.26 -23.87
CA LYS A 526 7.65 4.15 -22.53
C LYS A 526 6.61 3.64 -21.53
N GLY A 527 5.40 4.20 -21.52
CA GLY A 527 4.31 3.73 -20.66
C GLY A 527 4.01 2.23 -20.85
N LEU A 528 3.92 1.77 -22.10
CA LEU A 528 3.76 0.36 -22.44
C LEU A 528 4.92 -0.52 -21.93
N ALA A 529 6.16 -0.10 -22.17
CA ALA A 529 7.34 -0.84 -21.76
C ALA A 529 7.46 -0.91 -20.23
N ASP A 530 7.20 0.20 -19.54
CA ASP A 530 7.20 0.28 -18.08
C ASP A 530 6.11 -0.62 -17.47
N THR A 531 4.89 -0.60 -18.00
CA THR A 531 3.83 -1.50 -17.53
C THR A 531 4.23 -2.98 -17.74
N ALA A 532 4.80 -3.33 -18.88
CA ALA A 532 5.24 -4.71 -19.15
C ALA A 532 6.38 -5.18 -18.22
N LEU A 533 7.34 -4.32 -17.91
CA LEU A 533 8.51 -4.67 -17.08
C LEU A 533 8.22 -4.55 -15.58
N LYS A 534 7.55 -3.50 -15.13
CA LYS A 534 7.34 -3.19 -13.70
C LYS A 534 6.31 -4.09 -13.04
N THR A 535 5.37 -4.67 -13.81
CA THR A 535 4.41 -5.67 -13.30
C THR A 535 5.13 -6.86 -12.65
N ALA A 536 6.27 -7.30 -13.22
CA ALA A 536 7.06 -8.39 -12.65
C ALA A 536 7.67 -8.04 -11.29
N ASN A 537 8.09 -6.77 -11.10
CA ASN A 537 8.66 -6.30 -9.83
C ASN A 537 7.60 -6.26 -8.73
N SER A 538 6.38 -5.81 -9.05
CA SER A 538 5.27 -5.81 -8.09
C SER A 538 4.88 -7.21 -7.66
N GLY A 539 4.66 -8.14 -8.60
CA GLY A 539 4.36 -9.53 -8.27
C GLY A 539 5.46 -10.20 -7.45
N TYR A 540 6.72 -9.83 -7.69
CA TYR A 540 7.85 -10.28 -6.87
C TYR A 540 7.84 -9.68 -5.46
N LEU A 541 7.49 -8.40 -5.29
CA LEU A 541 7.32 -7.78 -3.98
C LEU A 541 6.18 -8.44 -3.19
N THR A 542 5.00 -8.62 -3.79
CA THR A 542 3.85 -9.31 -3.18
C THR A 542 4.26 -10.68 -2.66
N ARG A 543 5.01 -11.42 -3.47
CA ARG A 543 5.53 -12.73 -3.08
C ARG A 543 6.43 -12.63 -1.84
N ARG A 544 7.40 -11.70 -1.81
CA ARG A 544 8.29 -11.51 -0.64
C ARG A 544 7.51 -11.14 0.61
N LEU A 545 6.49 -10.29 0.48
CA LEU A 545 5.62 -9.92 1.59
C LEU A 545 4.87 -11.15 2.14
N VAL A 546 4.29 -12.00 1.27
CA VAL A 546 3.64 -13.25 1.70
C VAL A 546 4.64 -14.19 2.36
N ASP A 547 5.86 -14.31 1.80
CA ASP A 547 6.89 -15.20 2.33
C ASP A 547 7.31 -14.83 3.77
N VAL A 548 7.30 -13.53 4.12
CA VAL A 548 7.55 -13.05 5.50
C VAL A 548 6.36 -13.24 6.42
N THR A 549 5.15 -13.00 5.93
CA THR A 549 3.97 -12.79 6.77
C THR A 549 3.06 -14.00 6.89
N GLN A 550 3.24 -15.02 6.05
CA GLN A 550 2.37 -16.19 5.99
C GLN A 550 2.12 -16.88 7.33
N ASP A 551 3.06 -16.82 8.28
CA ASP A 551 2.95 -17.51 9.57
C ASP A 551 2.06 -16.73 10.57
N LEU A 552 1.65 -15.51 10.22
CA LEU A 552 0.83 -14.66 11.09
C LEU A 552 -0.67 -14.95 10.92
N VAL A 553 -1.22 -15.62 11.93
CA VAL A 553 -2.63 -16.00 12.05
C VAL A 553 -3.19 -15.42 13.35
N VAL A 554 -4.49 -15.10 13.37
CA VAL A 554 -5.19 -14.74 14.62
C VAL A 554 -5.40 -16.01 15.42
N ILE A 555 -4.84 -16.12 16.63
CA ILE A 555 -4.85 -17.38 17.40
C ILE A 555 -5.69 -17.35 18.69
N GLU A 556 -5.95 -16.16 19.22
CA GLU A 556 -6.69 -15.90 20.45
C GLU A 556 -7.55 -14.63 20.30
N ASP A 557 -8.50 -14.42 21.19
CA ASP A 557 -9.40 -13.26 21.12
C ASP A 557 -8.76 -11.98 21.68
N ASP A 558 -8.11 -12.08 22.84
CA ASP A 558 -7.51 -10.94 23.53
C ASP A 558 -6.18 -11.33 24.20
N CYS A 559 -5.13 -10.54 23.97
CA CYS A 559 -3.85 -10.63 24.67
C CYS A 559 -3.77 -9.76 25.95
N PHE A 560 -4.85 -9.04 26.29
CA PHE A 560 -4.97 -8.16 27.46
C PHE A 560 -3.96 -7.01 27.56
N THR A 561 -3.27 -6.70 26.46
CA THR A 561 -2.33 -5.57 26.43
C THR A 561 -3.07 -4.23 26.53
N SER A 562 -2.56 -3.34 27.38
CA SER A 562 -2.94 -1.92 27.43
C SER A 562 -2.05 -1.04 26.54
N ASN A 563 -1.03 -1.62 25.92
CA ASN A 563 -0.17 -0.91 24.98
C ASN A 563 -0.92 -0.65 23.67
N GLY A 564 -0.70 0.54 23.11
CA GLY A 564 -1.41 1.00 21.93
C GLY A 564 -0.75 2.23 21.34
N GLN A 565 -1.11 2.56 20.12
CA GLN A 565 -0.59 3.72 19.40
C GLN A 565 -1.61 4.86 19.44
N ILE A 566 -1.13 6.07 19.67
CA ILE A 566 -1.95 7.28 19.57
C ILE A 566 -2.18 7.60 18.09
N MET A 567 -3.44 7.61 17.69
CA MET A 567 -3.89 7.94 16.33
C MET A 567 -4.46 9.36 16.30
N ARG A 568 -4.09 10.10 15.26
CA ARG A 568 -4.52 11.48 14.97
C ARG A 568 -4.88 11.60 13.50
N ALA A 569 -5.71 12.59 13.16
CA ALA A 569 -5.92 12.97 11.76
C ALA A 569 -4.58 13.41 11.13
N ILE A 570 -4.37 13.07 9.86
CA ILE A 570 -3.16 13.48 9.13
C ILE A 570 -3.49 14.79 8.42
N VAL A 571 -2.84 15.86 8.86
CA VAL A 571 -3.01 17.21 8.33
C VAL A 571 -1.72 17.65 7.67
N GLU A 572 -1.76 17.94 6.36
CA GLU A 572 -0.62 18.49 5.63
C GLU A 572 -1.06 19.77 4.90
N GLY A 573 -0.34 20.87 5.10
CA GLY A 573 -0.68 22.17 4.49
C GLY A 573 -2.12 22.62 4.79
N GLY A 574 -2.65 22.24 5.96
CA GLY A 574 -4.02 22.48 6.38
C GLY A 574 -5.10 21.73 5.62
N GLU A 575 -4.78 20.81 4.71
CA GLU A 575 -5.76 19.82 4.25
C GLU A 575 -5.70 18.62 5.18
N VAL A 576 -6.87 18.19 5.66
CA VAL A 576 -7.02 16.88 6.29
C VAL A 576 -6.91 15.86 5.15
N ILE A 577 -5.74 15.27 4.99
CA ILE A 577 -5.51 14.21 4.00
C ILE A 577 -6.29 12.97 4.40
N GLU A 578 -6.23 12.61 5.69
CA GLU A 578 -6.93 11.48 6.24
C GLU A 578 -7.56 11.84 7.57
N SER A 579 -8.87 11.58 7.68
CA SER A 579 -9.65 11.88 8.86
C SER A 579 -9.29 10.92 10.00
N LEU A 580 -9.51 11.35 11.25
CA LEU A 580 -9.36 10.45 12.40
C LEU A 580 -10.30 9.24 12.27
N ARG A 581 -11.55 9.48 11.80
CA ARG A 581 -12.57 8.46 11.51
C ARG A 581 -12.04 7.31 10.67
N ASP A 582 -11.41 7.60 9.53
CA ASP A 582 -10.94 6.57 8.61
C ASP A 582 -9.81 5.72 9.23
N ARG A 583 -8.96 6.32 10.06
CA ARG A 583 -7.82 5.64 10.70
C ARG A 583 -8.22 4.74 11.86
N ILE A 584 -9.22 5.16 12.64
CA ILE A 584 -9.68 4.43 13.84
C ILE A 584 -10.78 3.41 13.54
N LEU A 585 -11.45 3.51 12.38
CA LEU A 585 -12.59 2.65 12.04
C LEU A 585 -12.25 1.16 12.16
N GLY A 586 -13.01 0.47 13.02
CA GLY A 586 -12.83 -0.95 13.28
C GLY A 586 -11.56 -1.30 14.05
N ARG A 587 -10.90 -0.35 14.70
CA ARG A 587 -9.86 -0.61 15.71
C ARG A 587 -10.47 -0.69 17.10
N THR A 588 -9.69 -1.21 18.05
CA THR A 588 -10.10 -1.37 19.44
C THR A 588 -9.46 -0.30 20.30
N ALA A 589 -10.22 0.34 21.19
CA ALA A 589 -9.69 1.30 22.14
C ALA A 589 -8.69 0.61 23.11
N ALA A 590 -7.53 1.21 23.34
CA ALA A 590 -6.55 0.70 24.30
C ALA A 590 -6.83 1.19 25.74
N GLU A 591 -7.46 2.36 25.86
CA GLU A 591 -7.81 3.04 27.11
C GLU A 591 -9.25 3.56 27.02
N ASP A 592 -9.86 3.87 28.17
CA ASP A 592 -11.21 4.46 28.23
C ASP A 592 -11.20 5.83 27.56
N ILE A 593 -12.12 6.05 26.61
CA ILE A 593 -12.27 7.33 25.91
C ILE A 593 -13.26 8.18 26.70
N LEU A 594 -12.78 9.31 27.21
CA LEU A 594 -13.58 10.22 28.04
C LEU A 594 -14.16 11.36 27.20
N ASN A 595 -15.36 11.82 27.58
CA ASN A 595 -15.93 13.05 27.07
C ASN A 595 -15.07 14.25 27.53
N PRO A 596 -14.58 15.10 26.61
CA PRO A 596 -13.73 16.24 26.95
C PRO A 596 -14.37 17.19 27.98
N GLU A 597 -15.68 17.44 27.88
CA GLU A 597 -16.40 18.39 28.73
C GLU A 597 -16.89 17.76 30.04
N THR A 598 -17.45 16.55 29.98
CA THR A 598 -18.16 15.95 31.13
C THR A 598 -17.36 14.88 31.87
N GLN A 599 -16.18 14.48 31.37
CA GLN A 599 -15.34 13.41 31.92
C GLN A 599 -16.06 12.06 32.07
N LYS A 600 -17.16 11.83 31.34
CA LYS A 600 -17.86 10.55 31.31
C LYS A 600 -17.22 9.64 30.29
N VAL A 601 -17.12 8.35 30.60
CA VAL A 601 -16.64 7.34 29.65
C VAL A 601 -17.64 7.22 28.49
N LEU A 602 -17.15 7.41 27.26
CA LEU A 602 -17.89 7.26 26.02
C LEU A 602 -17.76 5.83 25.47
N VAL A 603 -16.53 5.32 25.48
CA VAL A 603 -16.16 3.99 24.99
C VAL A 603 -15.17 3.38 25.98
N HIS A 604 -15.42 2.14 26.39
CA HIS A 604 -14.53 1.45 27.32
C HIS A 604 -13.29 0.88 26.63
N ALA A 605 -12.21 0.73 27.39
CA ALA A 605 -11.01 0.04 26.95
C ALA A 605 -11.36 -1.40 26.51
N GLY A 606 -10.90 -1.77 25.31
CA GLY A 606 -11.17 -3.08 24.72
C GLY A 606 -12.42 -3.15 23.84
N ASP A 607 -13.21 -2.07 23.73
CA ASP A 607 -14.33 -1.99 22.81
C ASP A 607 -13.87 -1.61 21.39
N MET A 608 -14.56 -2.16 20.38
CA MET A 608 -14.30 -1.83 18.98
C MET A 608 -15.01 -0.54 18.60
N LEU A 609 -14.30 0.33 17.89
CA LEU A 609 -14.81 1.58 17.33
C LEU A 609 -15.59 1.28 16.04
N ASP A 610 -16.91 1.30 16.12
CA ASP A 610 -17.84 1.18 15.00
C ASP A 610 -18.29 2.55 14.46
N GLU A 611 -19.06 2.56 13.38
CA GLU A 611 -19.53 3.79 12.75
C GLU A 611 -20.34 4.69 13.70
N ASP A 612 -21.19 4.11 14.55
CA ASP A 612 -22.05 4.86 15.48
C ASP A 612 -21.22 5.47 16.63
N SER A 613 -20.26 4.72 17.17
CA SER A 613 -19.31 5.23 18.17
C SER A 613 -18.48 6.38 17.62
N ILE A 614 -18.04 6.27 16.36
CA ILE A 614 -17.26 7.32 15.70
C ILE A 614 -18.11 8.57 15.42
N ASP A 615 -19.37 8.42 15.01
CA ASP A 615 -20.25 9.57 14.82
C ASP A 615 -20.44 10.36 16.14
N ILE A 616 -20.50 9.66 17.28
CA ILE A 616 -20.51 10.29 18.63
C ILE A 616 -19.17 10.99 18.92
N LEU A 617 -18.05 10.33 18.63
CA LEU A 617 -16.71 10.88 18.85
C LEU A 617 -16.44 12.11 17.97
N GLU A 618 -16.92 12.13 16.74
CA GLU A 618 -16.82 13.29 15.83
C GLU A 618 -17.72 14.44 16.30
N ALA A 619 -18.94 14.16 16.76
CA ALA A 619 -19.87 15.17 17.25
C ALA A 619 -19.36 15.88 18.51
N LEU A 620 -18.74 15.12 19.42
CA LEU A 620 -18.04 15.65 20.60
C LEU A 620 -16.66 16.21 20.26
N GLY A 621 -16.13 15.76 19.12
CA GLY A 621 -14.87 16.18 18.57
C GLY A 621 -13.67 15.79 19.42
N VAL A 622 -13.46 14.48 19.51
CA VAL A 622 -12.23 13.90 20.04
C VAL A 622 -11.16 13.93 18.95
N ASP A 623 -10.00 14.53 19.25
CA ASP A 623 -8.95 14.79 18.25
C ASP A 623 -7.86 13.70 18.22
N GLU A 624 -7.69 12.94 19.31
CA GLU A 624 -6.75 11.83 19.39
C GLU A 624 -7.30 10.66 20.20
N ILE A 625 -6.96 9.44 19.78
CA ILE A 625 -7.40 8.21 20.44
C ILE A 625 -6.25 7.21 20.47
N LYS A 626 -6.03 6.59 21.64
CA LYS A 626 -5.08 5.48 21.79
C LYS A 626 -5.77 4.16 21.42
N VAL A 627 -5.29 3.53 20.34
CA VAL A 627 -5.87 2.29 19.81
C VAL A 627 -4.87 1.14 19.88
N ARG A 628 -5.38 -0.08 20.00
CA ARG A 628 -4.56 -1.28 19.90
C ARG A 628 -4.13 -1.50 18.44
N THR A 629 -2.92 -2.00 18.25
CA THR A 629 -2.31 -2.23 16.94
C THR A 629 -1.75 -3.64 16.84
N ALA A 630 -1.56 -4.13 15.61
CA ALA A 630 -0.91 -5.42 15.39
C ALA A 630 0.54 -5.43 15.92
N LEU A 631 1.22 -4.27 15.89
CA LEU A 631 2.58 -4.10 16.35
C LEU A 631 2.73 -4.38 17.85
N ASN A 632 1.84 -3.81 18.68
CA ASN A 632 1.91 -3.86 20.15
C ASN A 632 1.23 -5.10 20.76
N CYS A 633 0.88 -6.09 19.94
CA CYS A 633 0.24 -7.32 20.40
C CYS A 633 1.23 -8.23 21.15
N ASP A 634 0.89 -8.62 22.38
CA ASP A 634 1.74 -9.47 23.24
C ASP A 634 1.70 -10.98 22.89
N THR A 635 0.78 -11.39 22.03
CA THR A 635 0.68 -12.77 21.51
C THR A 635 1.99 -13.23 20.84
N ARG A 636 2.52 -14.39 21.27
CA ARG A 636 3.85 -14.90 20.86
C ARG A 636 3.97 -15.34 19.41
N PHE A 637 3.10 -16.25 18.96
CA PHE A 637 3.22 -16.90 17.65
C PHE A 637 2.00 -16.61 16.76
N GLY A 638 1.46 -15.40 16.87
CA GLY A 638 0.25 -14.97 16.17
C GLY A 638 -0.16 -13.56 16.58
N LEU A 639 -1.43 -13.24 16.33
CA LEU A 639 -2.09 -12.03 16.84
C LEU A 639 -3.36 -12.41 17.62
N CYS A 640 -3.79 -11.54 18.51
CA CYS A 640 -5.13 -11.59 19.06
C CYS A 640 -6.13 -10.82 18.18
N ALA A 641 -7.42 -11.18 18.25
CA ALA A 641 -8.47 -10.55 17.47
C ALA A 641 -8.61 -9.05 17.80
N LYS A 642 -8.55 -8.67 19.08
CA LYS A 642 -8.70 -7.26 19.50
C LYS A 642 -7.57 -6.33 19.05
N CYS A 643 -6.33 -6.81 18.96
CA CYS A 643 -5.21 -6.00 18.45
C CYS A 643 -5.30 -5.76 16.94
N TYR A 644 -5.92 -6.67 16.18
CA TYR A 644 -6.18 -6.49 14.75
C TYR A 644 -7.48 -5.69 14.48
N GLY A 645 -8.49 -5.92 15.33
CA GLY A 645 -9.81 -5.33 15.25
C GLY A 645 -10.68 -5.98 14.18
N ARG A 646 -11.38 -5.15 13.41
CA ARG A 646 -12.34 -5.53 12.38
C ARG A 646 -11.68 -6.22 11.18
N ASP A 647 -12.28 -7.32 10.72
CA ASP A 647 -12.05 -7.88 9.39
C ASP A 647 -12.72 -6.98 8.35
N LEU A 648 -11.92 -6.29 7.55
CA LEU A 648 -12.39 -5.37 6.52
C LEU A 648 -13.16 -6.09 5.40
N GLY A 649 -12.89 -7.37 5.17
CA GLY A 649 -13.55 -8.13 4.12
C GLY A 649 -14.95 -8.66 4.48
N ARG A 650 -15.26 -8.81 5.78
CA ARG A 650 -16.57 -9.30 6.28
C ARG A 650 -17.32 -8.28 7.13
N GLY A 651 -16.65 -7.26 7.64
CA GLY A 651 -17.25 -6.17 8.41
C GLY A 651 -17.54 -6.46 9.89
N GLY A 652 -17.19 -7.63 10.42
CA GLY A 652 -17.24 -7.93 11.86
C GLY A 652 -15.85 -7.92 12.51
N LEU A 653 -15.78 -8.25 13.81
CA LEU A 653 -14.52 -8.58 14.47
C LEU A 653 -13.85 -9.75 13.76
N ILE A 654 -12.52 -9.71 13.64
CA ILE A 654 -11.80 -10.77 12.94
C ILE A 654 -11.96 -12.12 13.65
N ASN A 655 -12.23 -13.15 12.87
CA ASN A 655 -12.38 -14.50 13.39
C ASN A 655 -11.02 -15.08 13.76
N VAL A 656 -11.00 -15.86 14.84
CA VAL A 656 -9.85 -16.68 15.19
C VAL A 656 -9.60 -17.73 14.11
N GLY A 657 -8.35 -17.86 13.69
CA GLY A 657 -7.90 -18.69 12.57
C GLY A 657 -7.72 -17.94 11.26
N GLU A 658 -8.14 -16.67 11.14
CA GLU A 658 -7.97 -15.92 9.90
C GLU A 658 -6.47 -15.60 9.64
N ALA A 659 -5.99 -15.86 8.43
CA ALA A 659 -4.58 -15.70 8.03
C ALA A 659 -4.26 -14.24 7.63
N VAL A 660 -4.27 -13.35 8.62
CA VAL A 660 -4.06 -11.90 8.47
C VAL A 660 -2.77 -11.52 7.77
N GLY A 661 -1.69 -12.28 7.96
CA GLY A 661 -0.42 -11.99 7.30
C GLY A 661 -0.52 -12.07 5.77
N VAL A 662 -1.15 -13.12 5.25
CA VAL A 662 -1.38 -13.29 3.81
C VAL A 662 -2.31 -12.20 3.28
N ILE A 663 -3.36 -11.85 4.03
CA ILE A 663 -4.30 -10.78 3.65
C ILE A 663 -3.59 -9.42 3.58
N ALA A 664 -2.72 -9.11 4.55
CA ALA A 664 -1.95 -7.87 4.57
C ALA A 664 -0.99 -7.78 3.38
N ALA A 665 -0.24 -8.84 3.11
CA ALA A 665 0.67 -8.90 1.97
C ALA A 665 -0.05 -8.73 0.62
N GLN A 666 -1.22 -9.36 0.45
CA GLN A 666 -2.05 -9.20 -0.74
C GLN A 666 -2.63 -7.79 -0.86
N SER A 667 -3.08 -7.21 0.25
CA SER A 667 -3.70 -5.87 0.30
C SER A 667 -2.71 -4.75 -0.04
N ILE A 668 -1.41 -4.99 0.12
CA ILE A 668 -0.33 -4.07 -0.31
C ILE A 668 0.11 -4.37 -1.74
N GLY A 669 0.28 -5.66 -2.07
CA GLY A 669 0.86 -6.11 -3.33
C GLY A 669 -0.06 -6.02 -4.56
N GLU A 670 -1.36 -6.27 -4.39
CA GLU A 670 -2.33 -6.16 -5.48
C GLU A 670 -2.44 -4.70 -5.97
N PRO A 671 -2.69 -3.70 -5.10
CA PRO A 671 -2.75 -2.33 -5.57
C PRO A 671 -1.39 -1.84 -6.07
N GLY A 672 -0.29 -2.31 -5.48
CA GLY A 672 1.07 -2.02 -5.97
C GLY A 672 1.27 -2.43 -7.44
N THR A 673 0.61 -3.51 -7.87
CA THR A 673 0.64 -3.95 -9.27
C THR A 673 -0.22 -3.03 -10.13
N GLN A 674 -1.38 -2.61 -9.63
CA GLN A 674 -2.23 -1.63 -10.29
C GLN A 674 -1.52 -0.27 -10.49
N LEU A 675 -0.67 0.18 -9.55
CA LEU A 675 0.10 1.43 -9.69
C LEU A 675 0.95 1.42 -10.98
N THR A 676 1.58 0.29 -11.26
CA THR A 676 2.42 0.11 -12.47
C THR A 676 1.58 0.03 -13.75
N MET A 677 0.34 -0.46 -13.66
CA MET A 677 -0.58 -0.54 -14.80
C MET A 677 -1.25 0.81 -15.11
N ARG A 678 -1.64 1.61 -14.10
CA ARG A 678 -2.27 2.94 -14.30
C ARG A 678 -1.36 3.93 -15.03
N THR A 679 -0.04 3.74 -14.95
CA THR A 679 0.95 4.50 -15.73
C THR A 679 0.67 4.42 -17.24
N PHE A 680 0.10 3.32 -17.75
CA PHE A 680 -0.26 3.16 -19.16
C PHE A 680 -1.19 4.28 -19.67
N HIS A 681 -2.15 4.72 -18.84
CA HIS A 681 -3.13 5.73 -19.23
C HIS A 681 -2.60 7.17 -19.14
N ILE A 682 -1.52 7.39 -18.38
CA ILE A 682 -0.96 8.72 -18.08
C ILE A 682 0.37 8.95 -18.82
N GLY A 683 1.09 7.88 -19.20
CA GLY A 683 2.48 7.89 -19.69
C GLY A 683 2.79 8.73 -20.93
N GLY A 684 1.77 9.34 -21.56
CA GLY A 684 1.95 10.35 -22.60
C GLY A 684 1.98 11.79 -22.08
N ALA A 685 1.16 12.14 -21.09
CA ALA A 685 0.92 13.53 -20.67
C ALA A 685 1.55 13.83 -19.31
N ALA A 686 2.39 14.85 -19.24
CA ALA A 686 2.96 15.34 -18.00
C ALA A 686 2.06 16.41 -17.38
N SER A 687 1.70 16.26 -16.10
CA SER A 687 1.12 17.34 -15.29
C SER A 687 1.99 17.57 -14.07
N ARG A 688 2.43 18.82 -13.87
CA ARG A 688 3.20 19.22 -12.69
C ARG A 688 2.23 19.77 -11.64
N ALA A 689 2.34 19.34 -10.39
CA ALA A 689 1.69 20.05 -9.30
C ALA A 689 2.41 21.38 -9.07
N ALA A 690 1.66 22.48 -8.92
CA ALA A 690 2.24 23.78 -8.59
C ALA A 690 2.92 23.71 -7.21
N VAL A 691 4.12 24.28 -7.08
CA VAL A 691 4.84 24.32 -5.81
C VAL A 691 4.23 25.43 -4.94
N ALA A 692 3.76 25.10 -3.74
CA ALA A 692 3.16 26.07 -2.83
C ALA A 692 4.22 27.08 -2.32
N SER A 693 3.88 28.37 -2.39
CA SER A 693 4.70 29.50 -1.93
C SER A 693 4.13 30.22 -0.69
N SER A 694 2.96 29.79 -0.24
CA SER A 694 2.26 30.35 0.92
C SER A 694 1.37 29.30 1.58
N VAL A 695 1.01 29.58 2.83
CA VAL A 695 -0.02 28.85 3.58
C VAL A 695 -1.15 29.80 3.89
N ASP A 696 -2.37 29.38 3.60
CA ASP A 696 -3.59 30.13 3.85
C ASP A 696 -4.46 29.37 4.85
N ALA A 697 -5.13 30.10 5.74
CA ALA A 697 -6.08 29.55 6.70
C ALA A 697 -7.33 29.05 5.99
N LYS A 698 -7.89 27.90 6.39
CA LYS A 698 -9.15 27.39 5.79
C LYS A 698 -10.35 27.56 6.71
N SER A 699 -10.07 27.85 7.98
CA SER A 699 -11.03 27.94 9.07
C SER A 699 -10.85 29.26 9.80
N ASN A 700 -11.93 29.71 10.44
CA ASN A 700 -11.86 30.81 11.39
C ASN A 700 -11.31 30.26 12.72
N GLY A 701 -10.52 31.08 13.42
CA GLY A 701 -9.99 30.73 14.73
C GLY A 701 -8.96 31.75 15.24
N VAL A 702 -8.37 31.43 16.38
CA VAL A 702 -7.28 32.16 17.04
C VAL A 702 -5.97 31.42 16.77
N ILE A 703 -4.92 32.14 16.40
CA ILE A 703 -3.63 31.53 16.11
C ILE A 703 -2.87 31.18 17.39
N GLY A 704 -2.46 29.93 17.51
CA GLY A 704 -1.45 29.45 18.45
C GLY A 704 -0.18 28.99 17.73
N PHE A 705 0.90 28.80 18.48
CA PHE A 705 2.14 28.21 17.98
C PHE A 705 2.53 26.99 18.82
N ASN A 706 3.15 26.00 18.21
CA ASN A 706 3.68 24.86 18.97
C ASN A 706 4.87 25.27 19.86
N SER A 707 5.18 24.47 20.88
CA SER A 707 6.27 24.76 21.84
C SER A 707 7.65 24.84 21.20
N THR A 708 7.83 24.26 20.01
CA THR A 708 9.07 24.30 19.24
C THR A 708 9.18 25.51 18.31
N MET A 709 8.11 26.31 18.16
CA MET A 709 8.08 27.49 17.30
C MET A 709 8.95 28.60 17.89
N ARG A 710 9.95 29.01 17.12
CA ARG A 710 10.80 30.15 17.43
C ARG A 710 10.81 31.10 16.25
N TYR A 711 10.66 32.39 16.52
CA TYR A 711 10.66 33.44 15.52
C TYR A 711 11.38 34.68 16.05
N VAL A 712 11.91 35.48 15.13
CA VAL A 712 12.55 36.77 15.42
C VAL A 712 11.90 37.87 14.60
N THR A 713 11.92 39.10 15.10
CA THR A 713 11.40 40.25 14.37
C THR A 713 12.53 40.89 13.58
N ASN A 714 12.38 40.97 12.25
CA ASN A 714 13.35 41.62 11.38
C ASN A 714 13.29 43.15 11.51
N SER A 715 14.32 43.85 11.02
CA SER A 715 14.41 45.32 10.94
C SER A 715 13.22 45.97 10.22
N LYS A 716 12.51 45.22 9.35
CA LYS A 716 11.28 45.64 8.66
C LYS A 716 9.99 45.45 9.47
N GLY A 717 10.07 44.89 10.69
CA GLY A 717 8.92 44.58 11.53
C GLY A 717 8.20 43.27 11.17
N GLU A 718 8.74 42.48 10.25
CA GLU A 718 8.22 41.17 9.84
C GLU A 718 8.69 40.07 10.80
N LEU A 719 7.82 39.11 11.11
CA LEU A 719 8.13 37.96 11.95
C LEU A 719 8.72 36.85 11.08
N VAL A 720 9.96 36.45 11.33
CA VAL A 720 10.68 35.43 10.55
C VAL A 720 10.88 34.18 11.41
N VAL A 721 10.49 33.02 10.88
CA VAL A 721 10.60 31.75 11.59
C VAL A 721 12.06 31.28 11.60
N ILE A 722 12.59 30.97 12.79
CA ILE A 722 13.95 30.44 13.01
C ILE A 722 13.95 28.97 13.48
N SER A 723 12.78 28.42 13.84
CA SER A 723 12.61 26.98 14.10
C SER A 723 12.37 26.18 12.81
N ARG A 724 12.93 24.98 12.71
CA ARG A 724 12.72 24.05 11.58
C ARG A 724 11.48 23.14 11.76
N SER A 725 11.06 22.97 13.00
CA SER A 725 9.90 22.19 13.47
C SER A 725 8.77 23.10 13.98
N GLY A 726 8.76 24.36 13.51
CA GLY A 726 7.74 25.33 13.85
C GLY A 726 6.40 25.01 13.18
N GLU A 727 5.33 25.03 13.95
CA GLU A 727 3.97 24.82 13.46
C GLU A 727 3.05 25.94 13.94
N ILE A 728 2.19 26.41 13.02
CA ILE A 728 1.07 27.29 13.32
C ILE A 728 -0.14 26.42 13.63
N LEU A 729 -0.76 26.68 14.76
CA LEU A 729 -2.01 26.08 15.20
C LEU A 729 -3.12 27.10 15.03
N ILE A 730 -4.28 26.70 14.53
CA ILE A 730 -5.48 27.53 14.56
C ILE A 730 -6.42 26.88 15.54
N GLN A 731 -6.78 27.58 16.61
CA GLN A 731 -7.66 27.11 17.67
C GLN A 731 -9.03 27.77 17.59
N ASP A 732 -10.06 27.08 18.05
CA ASP A 732 -11.39 27.66 18.25
C ASP A 732 -11.45 28.51 19.54
N GLU A 733 -12.55 29.22 19.78
CA GLU A 733 -12.74 30.06 20.98
C GLU A 733 -12.63 29.28 22.30
N THR A 734 -12.76 27.95 22.26
CA THR A 734 -12.62 27.02 23.39
C THR A 734 -11.21 26.46 23.58
N GLY A 735 -10.23 26.90 22.79
CA GLY A 735 -8.82 26.45 22.85
C GLY A 735 -8.54 25.14 22.11
N ARG A 736 -9.51 24.62 21.35
CA ARG A 736 -9.41 23.38 20.60
C ARG A 736 -8.76 23.59 19.23
N GLU A 737 -7.80 22.74 18.86
CA GLU A 737 -7.09 22.84 17.58
C GLU A 737 -7.99 22.47 16.38
N ARG A 738 -8.11 23.37 15.42
CA ARG A 738 -8.80 23.19 14.13
C ARG A 738 -7.85 22.92 12.97
N GLU A 739 -6.72 23.64 12.93
CA GLU A 739 -5.73 23.47 11.85
C GLU A 739 -4.32 23.43 12.42
N ARG A 740 -3.46 22.68 11.73
CA ARG A 740 -2.03 22.62 12.00
C ARG A 740 -1.28 22.78 10.69
N HIS A 741 -0.41 23.78 10.63
CA HIS A 741 0.37 24.11 9.46
C HIS A 741 1.84 24.13 9.81
N LYS A 742 2.61 23.23 9.19
CA LYS A 742 4.07 23.24 9.32
C LYS A 742 4.65 24.39 8.51
N VAL A 743 5.54 25.16 9.11
CA VAL A 743 6.15 26.34 8.49
C VAL A 743 7.65 26.11 8.30
N PRO A 744 8.19 26.34 7.09
CA PRO A 744 9.62 26.16 6.86
C PRO A 744 10.45 27.25 7.55
N TYR A 745 11.70 26.90 7.85
CA TYR A 745 12.70 27.84 8.34
C TYR A 745 12.85 29.02 7.36
N GLY A 746 12.78 30.24 7.90
CA GLY A 746 12.87 31.48 7.17
C GLY A 746 11.61 31.91 6.42
N ALA A 747 10.48 31.24 6.64
CA ALA A 747 9.20 31.78 6.24
C ALA A 747 8.90 33.08 6.99
N ILE A 748 8.23 34.00 6.32
CA ILE A 748 7.73 35.23 6.92
C ILE A 748 6.29 34.97 7.35
N LEU A 749 6.00 35.16 8.63
CA LEU A 749 4.66 35.07 9.19
C LEU A 749 3.92 36.37 8.88
N ALA A 750 2.76 36.24 8.22
CA ALA A 750 1.86 37.36 7.96
C ALA A 750 0.93 37.65 9.15
N ILE A 751 1.05 36.86 10.21
CA ILE A 751 0.15 36.84 11.37
C ILE A 751 0.93 36.88 12.69
N LYS A 752 0.25 37.28 13.76
CA LYS A 752 0.79 37.35 15.13
C LYS A 752 0.21 36.24 16.01
N PRO A 753 0.91 35.82 17.08
CA PRO A 753 0.33 34.93 18.08
C PRO A 753 -0.94 35.55 18.67
N ASP A 754 -1.92 34.68 18.98
CA ASP A 754 -3.23 35.02 19.55
C ASP A 754 -4.10 35.92 18.66
N GLN A 755 -3.74 36.07 17.38
CA GLN A 755 -4.54 36.83 16.42
C GLN A 755 -5.76 36.01 15.97
N SER A 756 -6.94 36.63 16.04
CA SER A 756 -8.15 36.07 15.41
C SER A 756 -8.12 36.28 13.89
N ILE A 757 -8.39 35.22 13.15
CA ILE A 757 -8.32 35.19 11.68
C ILE A 757 -9.59 34.59 11.06
N LYS A 758 -9.83 34.97 9.80
CA LYS A 758 -10.89 34.38 8.96
C LYS A 758 -10.29 33.40 7.96
N ALA A 759 -11.10 32.44 7.53
CA ALA A 759 -10.78 31.57 6.39
C ALA A 759 -10.37 32.39 5.16
N GLY A 760 -9.29 31.99 4.50
CA GLY A 760 -8.66 32.65 3.36
C GLY A 760 -7.53 33.62 3.72
N THR A 761 -7.22 33.81 5.01
CA THR A 761 -6.10 34.69 5.43
C THR A 761 -4.76 33.99 5.24
N ILE A 762 -3.80 34.66 4.60
CA ILE A 762 -2.43 34.15 4.45
C ILE A 762 -1.77 34.09 5.84
N LEU A 763 -1.28 32.92 6.23
CA LEU A 763 -0.60 32.67 7.50
C LEU A 763 0.91 32.92 7.38
N ALA A 764 1.53 32.37 6.32
CA ALA A 764 2.97 32.49 6.09
C ALA A 764 3.28 32.45 4.59
N ASN A 765 4.37 33.12 4.19
CA ASN A 765 4.89 33.06 2.82
C ASN A 765 6.39 32.77 2.79
N TRP A 766 6.85 32.19 1.70
CA TRP A 766 8.27 31.92 1.46
C TRP A 766 8.57 31.78 -0.04
N ASP A 767 9.87 31.79 -0.37
CA ASP A 767 10.34 31.48 -1.71
C ASP A 767 10.51 29.96 -1.85
N PRO A 768 9.74 29.27 -2.72
CA PRO A 768 9.83 27.82 -2.87
C PRO A 768 11.10 27.34 -3.58
N LEU A 769 11.83 28.24 -4.25
CA LEU A 769 13.02 27.90 -5.04
C LEU A 769 14.32 28.12 -4.26
N THR A 770 14.27 28.79 -3.12
CA THR A 770 15.46 29.08 -2.31
C THR A 770 15.25 28.84 -0.83
N ARG A 771 16.27 28.28 -0.15
CA ARG A 771 16.32 28.21 1.32
C ARG A 771 17.15 29.39 1.84
N PRO A 772 16.59 30.30 2.65
CA PRO A 772 17.36 31.39 3.23
C PRO A 772 18.24 30.91 4.39
N VAL A 773 19.39 31.55 4.57
CA VAL A 773 20.28 31.43 5.74
C VAL A 773 20.12 32.72 6.55
N ILE A 774 19.63 32.63 7.78
CA ILE A 774 19.21 33.80 8.57
C ILE A 774 20.05 33.89 9.84
N THR A 775 20.32 35.12 10.30
CA THR A 775 20.95 35.37 11.60
C THR A 775 19.92 35.55 12.71
N GLU A 776 20.18 34.97 13.89
CA GLU A 776 19.38 35.20 15.11
C GLU A 776 19.83 36.45 15.89
N PHE A 777 21.04 36.92 15.65
CA PHE A 777 21.67 38.00 16.41
C PHE A 777 21.95 39.22 15.52
N ALA A 778 21.88 40.41 16.12
CA ALA A 778 22.30 41.65 15.47
C ALA A 778 23.82 41.81 15.56
N GLY A 779 24.43 42.39 14.53
CA GLY A 779 25.85 42.74 14.56
C GLY A 779 26.37 43.14 13.19
N GLN A 780 27.63 43.56 13.17
CA GLN A 780 28.36 43.83 11.94
C GLN A 780 28.95 42.51 11.40
N THR A 781 28.70 42.19 10.13
CA THR A 781 29.23 40.99 9.48
C THR A 781 30.74 41.09 9.32
N ARG A 782 31.45 40.02 9.64
CA ARG A 782 32.86 39.84 9.30
C ARG A 782 33.07 38.50 8.63
N PHE A 783 33.54 38.51 7.39
CA PHE A 783 33.82 37.29 6.65
C PHE A 783 35.11 36.62 7.13
N GLU A 784 35.03 35.30 7.30
CA GLU A 784 36.16 34.45 7.62
C GLU A 784 36.23 33.31 6.58
N ASN A 785 37.43 33.03 6.07
CA ASN A 785 37.67 32.00 5.06
C ASN A 785 36.91 32.19 3.73
N LEU A 786 36.64 33.44 3.34
CA LEU A 786 35.92 33.81 2.13
C LEU A 786 36.92 34.33 1.08
N GLU A 787 37.54 33.41 0.33
CA GLU A 787 38.57 33.69 -0.67
C GLU A 787 38.03 33.42 -2.07
N GLU A 788 38.09 34.46 -2.90
CA GLU A 788 37.64 34.41 -4.30
C GLU A 788 38.51 33.43 -5.12
N GLY A 789 37.85 32.46 -5.76
CA GLY A 789 38.49 31.38 -6.52
C GLY A 789 38.84 30.13 -5.69
N LEU A 790 38.79 30.20 -4.35
CA LEU A 790 39.10 29.08 -3.46
C LEU A 790 37.85 28.56 -2.71
N THR A 791 37.12 29.44 -2.02
CA THR A 791 35.90 29.08 -1.26
C THR A 791 34.63 29.73 -1.83
N VAL A 792 34.77 30.85 -2.55
CA VAL A 792 33.67 31.49 -3.29
C VAL A 792 34.10 31.80 -4.72
N ALA A 793 33.18 31.67 -5.69
CA ALA A 793 33.35 32.17 -7.04
C ALA A 793 32.42 33.35 -7.26
N LYS A 794 32.92 34.45 -7.83
CA LYS A 794 32.02 35.43 -8.45
C LYS A 794 31.38 34.77 -9.66
N GLN A 795 30.10 34.45 -9.54
CA GLN A 795 29.27 34.18 -10.70
C GLN A 795 28.83 35.55 -11.20
N LEU A 796 29.55 36.04 -12.21
CA LEU A 796 29.02 37.10 -13.04
C LEU A 796 27.86 36.50 -13.82
N ASP A 797 26.69 37.06 -13.59
CA ASP A 797 25.63 36.96 -14.56
C ASP A 797 26.12 37.70 -15.81
N GLU A 798 26.41 36.95 -16.89
CA GLU A 798 27.04 37.42 -18.12
C GLU A 798 26.26 38.56 -18.79
N VAL A 799 25.06 38.85 -18.29
CA VAL A 799 24.09 39.72 -18.95
C VAL A 799 23.67 40.91 -18.09
N THR A 800 23.40 40.71 -16.80
CA THR A 800 23.10 41.85 -15.90
C THR A 800 24.37 42.57 -15.43
N GLY A 801 25.54 41.93 -15.56
CA GLY A 801 26.82 42.45 -15.06
C GLY A 801 26.91 42.48 -13.53
N LEU A 802 25.88 42.00 -12.82
CA LEU A 802 25.87 41.87 -11.37
C LEU A 802 26.67 40.63 -10.99
N SER A 803 27.68 40.82 -10.14
CA SER A 803 28.47 39.73 -9.60
C SER A 803 27.84 39.22 -8.30
N THR A 804 27.42 37.96 -8.27
CA THR A 804 26.96 37.29 -7.06
C THR A 804 28.04 36.35 -6.57
N LEU A 805 28.32 36.35 -5.26
CA LEU A 805 29.30 35.43 -4.67
C LEU A 805 28.60 34.08 -4.41
N VAL A 806 29.06 33.04 -5.11
CA VAL A 806 28.56 31.68 -4.96
C VAL A 806 29.60 30.84 -4.24
N VAL A 807 29.21 30.17 -3.17
CA VAL A 807 30.10 29.26 -2.47
C VAL A 807 30.41 28.05 -3.34
N ILE A 808 31.68 27.73 -3.52
CA ILE A 808 32.15 26.62 -4.35
C ILE A 808 32.88 25.56 -3.50
N ASP A 809 32.87 24.31 -3.97
CA ASP A 809 33.64 23.24 -3.32
C ASP A 809 35.15 23.40 -3.63
N PRO A 810 36.03 23.46 -2.62
CA PRO A 810 37.49 23.52 -2.78
C PRO A 810 38.09 22.37 -3.61
N LYS A 811 37.40 21.22 -3.72
CA LYS A 811 37.90 20.03 -4.45
C LYS A 811 38.07 20.25 -5.95
N ARG A 812 37.42 21.25 -6.56
CA ARG A 812 37.53 21.49 -8.01
C ARG A 812 38.91 21.99 -8.45
N ARG A 813 39.78 22.45 -7.54
CA ARG A 813 41.13 23.00 -7.88
C ARG A 813 42.25 22.63 -6.90
N GLY A 814 42.38 21.36 -6.53
CA GLY A 814 43.64 20.80 -6.00
C GLY A 814 44.16 21.30 -4.64
N SER A 815 43.36 22.01 -3.83
CA SER A 815 43.77 22.46 -2.50
C SER A 815 43.72 21.33 -1.45
N THR A 816 44.78 21.20 -0.66
CA THR A 816 44.93 20.22 0.44
C THR A 816 44.19 20.62 1.73
N LYS A 817 43.68 21.87 1.82
CA LYS A 817 42.89 22.38 2.96
C LYS A 817 41.49 22.76 2.47
N VAL A 818 40.49 21.98 2.90
CA VAL A 818 39.06 22.30 2.72
C VAL A 818 38.65 23.25 3.84
N VAL A 819 38.60 24.54 3.55
CA VAL A 819 38.15 25.59 4.47
C VAL A 819 36.75 26.03 4.06
N ARG A 820 35.81 26.15 5.02
CA ARG A 820 34.43 26.59 4.74
C ARG A 820 34.32 28.11 4.92
N PRO A 821 33.65 28.83 4.01
CA PRO A 821 33.40 30.26 4.19
C PRO A 821 32.36 30.45 5.31
N GLN A 822 32.64 31.36 6.23
CA GLN A 822 31.79 31.65 7.38
C GLN A 822 31.67 33.17 7.59
N VAL A 823 30.64 33.58 8.30
CA VAL A 823 30.45 34.96 8.76
C VAL A 823 30.34 34.98 10.27
N LYS A 824 31.12 35.87 10.90
CA LYS A 824 31.02 36.21 12.30
C LYS A 824 30.24 37.51 12.47
N LEU A 825 29.63 37.68 13.64
CA LEU A 825 28.97 38.93 14.01
C LEU A 825 29.79 39.65 15.07
N ILE A 826 30.00 40.95 14.87
CA ILE A 826 30.71 41.84 15.79
C ILE A 826 29.72 42.84 16.38
N ASP A 827 29.78 43.05 17.70
CA ASP A 827 28.98 44.05 18.38
C ASP A 827 29.50 45.49 18.13
N ALA A 828 28.74 46.50 18.57
CA ALA A 828 29.14 47.90 18.44
C ALA A 828 30.42 48.27 19.23
N ALA A 829 30.87 47.40 20.14
CA ALA A 829 32.09 47.55 20.92
C ALA A 829 33.31 46.85 20.27
N GLY A 830 33.15 46.29 19.07
CA GLY A 830 34.21 45.60 18.33
C GLY A 830 34.54 44.20 18.84
N LYS A 831 33.71 43.63 19.73
CA LYS A 831 33.85 42.26 20.24
C LYS A 831 32.94 41.29 19.48
N GLU A 832 33.37 40.03 19.40
CA GLU A 832 32.56 38.98 18.80
C GLU A 832 31.27 38.78 19.61
N VAL A 833 30.12 38.77 18.92
CA VAL A 833 28.83 38.47 19.53
C VAL A 833 28.87 37.01 20.01
N LYS A 834 28.69 36.79 21.32
CA LYS A 834 28.69 35.46 21.93
C LYS A 834 27.29 34.91 22.10
N ILE A 835 27.17 33.59 22.03
CA ILE A 835 25.89 32.90 22.28
C ILE A 835 25.58 32.98 23.79
N PRO A 836 24.38 33.42 24.20
CA PRO A 836 24.02 33.54 25.61
C PRO A 836 24.26 32.22 26.38
N GLY A 837 25.07 32.27 27.44
CA GLY A 837 25.39 31.11 28.27
C GLY A 837 26.61 30.28 27.83
N THR A 838 27.30 30.64 26.73
CA THR A 838 28.53 29.97 26.30
C THR A 838 29.64 30.97 25.96
N ASP A 839 30.89 30.51 25.96
CA ASP A 839 32.05 31.33 25.56
C ASP A 839 32.29 31.37 24.03
N HIS A 840 31.43 30.69 23.26
CA HIS A 840 31.51 30.58 21.81
C HIS A 840 30.93 31.81 21.10
N SER A 841 31.62 32.28 20.05
CA SER A 841 31.14 33.35 19.19
C SER A 841 30.16 32.85 18.12
N VAL A 842 29.15 33.68 17.81
CA VAL A 842 28.14 33.41 16.79
C VAL A 842 28.83 33.38 15.44
N THR A 843 28.96 32.17 14.90
CA THR A 843 29.65 31.90 13.63
C THR A 843 28.71 31.13 12.71
N ILE A 844 28.37 31.71 11.56
CA ILE A 844 27.41 31.12 10.62
C ILE A 844 28.17 30.71 9.35
N GLY A 845 28.22 29.41 9.07
CA GLY A 845 28.85 28.88 7.86
C GLY A 845 27.94 28.94 6.64
N PHE A 846 28.50 29.31 5.50
CA PHE A 846 27.80 29.24 4.21
C PHE A 846 27.99 27.87 3.55
N GLN A 847 26.90 27.30 3.07
CA GLN A 847 26.90 25.99 2.39
C GLN A 847 27.36 26.11 0.92
N VAL A 848 27.86 25.02 0.35
CA VAL A 848 28.23 24.97 -1.08
C VAL A 848 26.99 25.21 -1.95
N GLY A 849 27.12 26.09 -2.95
CA GLY A 849 26.01 26.54 -3.79
C GLY A 849 25.20 27.68 -3.20
N ALA A 850 25.47 28.13 -1.97
CA ALA A 850 24.82 29.30 -1.39
C ALA A 850 25.24 30.58 -2.13
N LEU A 851 24.24 31.41 -2.45
CA LEU A 851 24.36 32.75 -3.00
C LEU A 851 24.44 33.74 -1.83
N ILE A 852 25.62 34.29 -1.57
CA ILE A 852 25.83 35.25 -0.48
C ILE A 852 25.24 36.60 -0.89
N GLN A 853 24.33 37.15 -0.08
CA GLN A 853 23.65 38.42 -0.36
C GLN A 853 24.23 39.60 0.45
N VAL A 854 24.86 39.32 1.58
CA VAL A 854 25.47 40.35 2.44
C VAL A 854 26.90 40.67 2.02
N ARG A 855 27.38 41.86 2.41
CA ARG A 855 28.77 42.30 2.24
C ARG A 855 29.54 42.20 3.55
N ASP A 856 30.86 42.18 3.46
CA ASP A 856 31.74 42.29 4.62
C ASP A 856 31.60 43.68 5.26
N GLY A 857 31.45 43.75 6.59
CA GLY A 857 31.25 45.00 7.33
C GLY A 857 29.81 45.55 7.29
N GLN A 858 28.85 44.82 6.72
CA GLN A 858 27.44 45.22 6.69
C GLN A 858 26.80 45.03 8.08
N GLU A 859 26.08 46.03 8.59
CA GLU A 859 25.22 45.85 9.76
C GLU A 859 24.01 45.00 9.38
N VAL A 860 23.80 43.92 10.13
CA VAL A 860 22.64 43.03 9.96
C VAL A 860 21.82 42.95 11.25
N GLY A 861 20.50 42.98 11.08
CA GLY A 861 19.55 42.78 12.18
C GLY A 861 19.20 41.30 12.40
N PRO A 862 18.57 40.95 13.54
CA PRO A 862 17.99 39.62 13.74
C PRO A 862 16.96 39.34 12.64
N GLY A 863 16.92 38.13 12.09
CA GLY A 863 15.96 37.76 11.04
C GLY A 863 16.38 38.15 9.61
N GLU A 864 17.54 38.77 9.42
CA GLU A 864 18.04 39.17 8.11
C GLU A 864 18.71 38.00 7.35
N VAL A 865 18.50 37.94 6.04
CA VAL A 865 18.99 36.85 5.18
C VAL A 865 20.44 37.13 4.76
N LEU A 866 21.35 36.25 5.19
CA LEU A 866 22.78 36.32 4.88
C LEU A 866 23.10 35.72 3.51
N ALA A 867 22.46 34.59 3.19
CA ALA A 867 22.63 33.88 1.92
C ALA A 867 21.36 33.14 1.52
N ARG A 868 21.24 32.78 0.24
CA ARG A 868 20.15 31.94 -0.29
C ARG A 868 20.72 30.71 -0.96
N ILE A 869 20.19 29.54 -0.65
CA ILE A 869 20.60 28.29 -1.28
C ILE A 869 19.53 27.92 -2.31
N PRO A 870 19.85 27.89 -3.61
CA PRO A 870 18.93 27.38 -4.63
C PRO A 870 18.60 25.92 -4.32
N VAL A 871 17.32 25.61 -4.20
CA VAL A 871 16.87 24.23 -4.09
C VAL A 871 16.75 23.73 -5.52
N GLU A 872 17.44 22.64 -5.86
CA GLU A 872 17.16 21.93 -7.12
C GLU A 872 15.68 21.60 -7.12
N GLY A 873 14.91 22.25 -8.01
CA GLY A 873 13.47 22.12 -8.06
C GLY A 873 13.11 20.65 -8.06
N GLN A 874 12.19 20.25 -7.15
CA GLN A 874 11.79 18.86 -6.98
C GLN A 874 11.65 18.20 -8.36
N LYS A 875 12.57 17.28 -8.67
CA LYS A 875 12.41 16.39 -9.81
C LYS A 875 11.01 15.81 -9.65
N THR A 876 10.16 15.98 -10.66
CA THR A 876 8.80 15.43 -10.66
C THR A 876 8.88 14.04 -10.07
N ARG A 877 8.28 13.82 -8.89
CA ARG A 877 8.20 12.49 -8.27
C ARG A 877 7.44 11.66 -9.29
N ASP A 878 8.20 10.92 -10.08
CA ASP A 878 7.67 10.15 -11.17
C ASP A 878 6.69 9.15 -10.55
N ILE A 879 5.45 9.14 -11.03
CA ILE A 879 4.43 8.14 -10.72
C ILE A 879 5.04 6.73 -10.76
N THR A 880 6.01 6.54 -11.65
CA THR A 880 6.68 5.26 -11.87
C THR A 880 7.81 4.92 -10.87
N GLY A 881 8.18 5.83 -9.97
CA GLY A 881 9.23 5.68 -8.93
C GLY A 881 8.71 5.26 -7.55
N GLY A 882 7.38 5.24 -7.34
CA GLY A 882 6.77 4.93 -6.04
C GLY A 882 7.03 3.50 -5.55
N LEU A 883 6.85 2.48 -6.39
CA LEU A 883 7.00 1.08 -5.97
C LEU A 883 8.44 0.71 -5.57
N PRO A 884 9.51 1.14 -6.29
CA PRO A 884 10.88 0.97 -5.81
C PRO A 884 11.11 1.55 -4.41
N ARG A 885 10.54 2.72 -4.11
CA ARG A 885 10.64 3.33 -2.78
C ARG A 885 9.96 2.48 -1.70
N VAL A 886 8.75 1.97 -1.97
CA VAL A 886 8.06 1.03 -1.06
C VAL A 886 8.90 -0.23 -0.83
N ALA A 887 9.51 -0.77 -1.89
CA ALA A 887 10.40 -1.92 -1.77
C ALA A 887 11.67 -1.62 -0.97
N GLU A 888 12.25 -0.41 -1.08
CA GLU A 888 13.39 0.02 -0.27
C GLU A 888 13.06 0.13 1.22
N LEU A 889 11.88 0.67 1.55
CA LEU A 889 11.39 0.80 2.93
C LEU A 889 11.19 -0.58 3.58
N PHE A 890 10.50 -1.51 2.91
CA PHE A 890 10.33 -2.87 3.44
C PHE A 890 11.62 -3.69 3.44
N GLU A 891 12.61 -3.32 2.64
CA GLU A 891 13.93 -3.94 2.69
C GLU A 891 14.83 -3.35 3.78
N ALA A 892 14.35 -2.37 4.54
CA ALA A 892 15.08 -1.66 5.59
C ALA A 892 16.51 -1.27 5.13
N ARG A 893 16.63 -0.83 3.87
CA ARG A 893 17.91 -0.42 3.30
C ARG A 893 18.25 0.98 3.78
N SER A 894 19.42 1.11 4.40
CA SER A 894 19.98 2.42 4.70
C SER A 894 20.10 3.24 3.40
N PRO A 895 19.52 4.46 3.35
CA PRO A 895 19.67 5.33 2.21
C PRO A 895 21.15 5.59 1.90
N LYS A 896 21.51 5.66 0.60
CA LYS A 896 22.90 5.93 0.20
C LYS A 896 23.39 7.28 0.72
N ASP A 897 22.51 8.27 0.71
CA ASP A 897 22.76 9.61 1.24
C ASP A 897 21.93 9.85 2.51
N LYS A 898 22.16 9.03 3.53
CA LYS A 898 21.36 9.10 4.77
C LYS A 898 21.57 10.42 5.53
N GLY A 899 20.50 10.97 6.08
CA GLY A 899 20.59 11.99 7.12
C GLY A 899 21.21 11.43 8.39
N VAL A 900 21.53 12.31 9.33
CA VAL A 900 22.06 11.96 10.65
C VAL A 900 21.11 12.55 11.68
N LEU A 901 20.64 11.73 12.61
CA LEU A 901 19.74 12.14 13.68
C LEU A 901 20.55 12.46 14.95
N ALA A 902 20.03 13.34 15.79
CA ALA A 902 20.62 13.66 17.08
C ALA A 902 20.53 12.45 18.03
N GLU A 903 21.65 12.03 18.61
CA GLU A 903 21.67 10.92 19.59
C GLU A 903 21.15 11.31 20.97
N LEU A 904 21.43 12.54 21.36
CA LEU A 904 21.10 13.12 22.66
C LEU A 904 20.36 14.43 22.46
N THR A 905 19.57 14.80 23.47
CA THR A 905 18.99 16.14 23.56
C THR A 905 20.04 17.04 24.19
N GLY A 906 20.43 18.13 23.52
CA GLY A 906 21.51 18.95 24.02
C GLY A 906 21.93 20.07 23.08
N THR A 907 22.97 20.79 23.50
CA THR A 907 23.56 21.89 22.72
C THR A 907 24.61 21.33 21.75
N VAL A 908 24.51 21.72 20.47
CA VAL A 908 25.44 21.30 19.42
C VAL A 908 26.69 22.18 19.43
N SER A 909 27.87 21.55 19.40
CA SER A 909 29.16 22.21 19.18
C SER A 909 30.00 21.43 18.16
N PHE A 910 31.03 22.07 17.59
CA PHE A 910 31.91 21.43 16.62
C PHE A 910 33.33 21.25 17.19
N GLY A 911 33.76 20.00 17.31
CA GLY A 911 35.09 19.66 17.78
C GLY A 911 36.18 19.79 16.71
N LYS A 912 37.41 19.43 17.07
CA LYS A 912 38.58 19.54 16.19
C LYS A 912 38.41 18.67 14.92
N GLU A 913 38.57 19.30 13.75
CA GLU A 913 38.39 18.64 12.46
C GLU A 913 39.43 17.51 12.23
N THR A 914 38.99 16.43 11.58
CA THR A 914 39.85 15.32 11.13
C THR A 914 39.94 15.32 9.59
N LYS A 915 40.92 14.62 8.99
CA LYS A 915 41.04 14.49 7.53
C LYS A 915 39.73 13.99 6.91
N GLY A 916 38.99 14.90 6.26
CA GLY A 916 37.74 14.62 5.53
C GLY A 916 36.45 14.54 6.35
N LYS A 917 36.49 14.66 7.68
CA LYS A 917 35.31 14.60 8.55
C LYS A 917 35.30 15.73 9.59
N ILE A 918 34.11 16.22 9.92
CA ILE A 918 33.84 17.19 10.99
C ILE A 918 33.40 16.41 12.21
N ARG A 919 33.90 16.80 13.37
CA ARG A 919 33.44 16.25 14.65
C ARG A 919 32.28 17.08 15.15
N LEU A 920 31.09 16.51 15.16
CA LEU A 920 29.93 17.06 15.84
C LEU A 920 29.96 16.60 17.30
N GLN A 921 29.70 17.51 18.23
CA GLN A 921 29.53 17.22 19.65
C GLN A 921 28.14 17.66 20.08
N ILE A 922 27.44 16.83 20.83
CA ILE A 922 26.16 17.17 21.46
C ILE A 922 26.36 17.05 22.96
N THR A 923 26.16 18.16 23.69
CA THR A 923 26.30 18.20 25.15
C THR A 923 24.92 18.27 25.80
N ASP A 924 24.59 17.25 26.57
CA ASP A 924 23.36 17.18 27.38
C ASP A 924 23.39 18.23 28.51
N PRO A 925 22.23 18.76 28.97
CA PRO A 925 22.10 19.45 30.26
C PRO A 925 22.90 18.86 31.42
N ASP A 926 23.03 17.52 31.51
CA ASP A 926 23.78 16.83 32.58
C ASP A 926 25.32 16.79 32.35
N GLY A 927 25.79 17.34 31.23
CA GLY A 927 27.21 17.47 30.90
C GLY A 927 27.83 16.27 30.17
N GLU A 928 27.06 15.23 29.84
CA GLU A 928 27.52 14.16 28.96
C GLU A 928 27.71 14.68 27.53
N VAL A 929 28.85 14.35 26.93
CA VAL A 929 29.21 14.77 25.57
C VAL A 929 29.21 13.55 24.66
N TRP A 930 28.37 13.59 23.63
CA TRP A 930 28.38 12.60 22.55
C TRP A 930 29.07 13.17 21.31
N GLU A 931 29.98 12.41 20.71
CA GLU A 931 30.74 12.83 19.53
C GLU A 931 30.44 11.97 18.29
N GLU A 932 30.23 12.61 17.13
CA GLU A 932 30.12 11.93 15.83
C GLU A 932 31.00 12.55 14.76
N LEU A 933 31.45 11.72 13.81
CA LEU A 933 32.25 12.16 12.67
C LEU A 933 31.41 12.22 11.39
N ILE A 934 30.99 13.43 11.03
CA ILE A 934 30.18 13.71 9.83
C ILE A 934 31.11 13.98 8.64
N PRO A 935 30.90 13.36 7.46
CA PRO A 935 31.66 13.69 6.25
C PRO A 935 31.53 15.16 5.86
N LYS A 936 32.64 15.82 5.50
CA LYS A 936 32.67 17.24 5.12
C LYS A 936 31.79 17.59 3.91
N GLU A 937 31.45 16.60 3.09
CA GLU A 937 30.63 16.74 1.88
C GLU A 937 29.13 16.89 2.20
N LYS A 938 28.70 16.44 3.38
CA LYS A 938 27.30 16.49 3.76
C LYS A 938 26.89 17.87 4.28
N ASN A 939 25.66 18.25 3.95
CA ASN A 939 25.06 19.49 4.38
C ASN A 939 24.55 19.35 5.81
N ILE A 940 25.26 19.97 6.74
CA ILE A 940 24.85 20.07 8.14
C ILE A 940 23.78 21.17 8.23
N MET A 941 22.65 20.81 8.81
CA MET A 941 21.45 21.63 8.95
C MET A 941 21.45 22.46 10.24
N VAL A 942 22.29 22.12 11.22
CA VAL A 942 22.36 22.83 12.49
C VAL A 942 23.61 23.72 12.57
N HIS A 943 23.52 24.77 13.39
CA HIS A 943 24.62 25.69 13.67
C HIS A 943 25.16 25.48 15.09
N GLU A 944 26.35 26.02 15.35
CA GLU A 944 26.99 25.94 16.66
C GLU A 944 26.18 26.70 17.72
N GLY A 945 26.01 26.09 18.90
CA GLY A 945 25.19 26.58 20.01
C GLY A 945 23.68 26.37 19.85
N GLN A 946 23.23 25.73 18.77
CA GLN A 946 21.83 25.36 18.60
C GLN A 946 21.48 24.16 19.51
N VAL A 947 20.35 24.25 20.22
CA VAL A 947 19.79 23.12 20.97
C VAL A 947 18.99 22.22 20.03
N VAL A 948 19.25 20.92 20.09
CA VAL A 948 18.57 19.87 19.32
C VAL A 948 17.94 18.84 20.26
N ASN A 949 16.81 18.27 19.86
CA ASN A 949 16.18 17.16 20.57
C ASN A 949 16.68 15.81 20.03
N LYS A 950 16.75 14.80 20.90
CA LYS A 950 17.04 13.42 20.48
C LYS A 950 16.12 12.98 19.35
N GLY A 951 16.70 12.45 18.27
CA GLY A 951 16.02 12.03 17.06
C GLY A 951 15.75 13.14 16.03
N GLU A 952 16.11 14.40 16.31
CA GLU A 952 15.98 15.50 15.35
C GLU A 952 17.03 15.39 14.21
N ASN A 953 16.66 15.80 12.99
CA ASN A 953 17.55 15.64 11.83
C ASN A 953 18.63 16.76 11.79
N ILE A 954 19.89 16.37 11.95
CA ILE A 954 21.07 17.24 12.01
C ILE A 954 21.69 17.46 10.63
N VAL A 955 21.62 16.45 9.77
CA VAL A 955 22.24 16.46 8.44
C VAL A 955 21.16 16.22 7.39
N ASP A 956 21.21 16.99 6.30
CA ASP A 956 20.23 16.84 5.22
C ASP A 956 20.29 15.42 4.62
N GLY A 957 19.12 14.91 4.26
CA GLY A 957 18.95 13.55 3.75
C GLY A 957 17.85 12.75 4.46
N PRO A 958 17.35 11.67 3.83
CA PRO A 958 16.36 10.77 4.43
C PRO A 958 16.89 10.09 5.69
N ALA A 959 16.05 10.03 6.72
CA ALA A 959 16.36 9.31 7.95
C ALA A 959 16.53 7.80 7.71
N ASP A 960 17.50 7.19 8.38
CA ASP A 960 17.71 5.74 8.36
C ASP A 960 16.69 5.06 9.30
N PRO A 961 15.86 4.13 8.82
CA PRO A 961 14.92 3.39 9.66
C PRO A 961 15.58 2.70 10.87
N GLN A 962 16.85 2.28 10.75
CA GLN A 962 17.57 1.66 11.87
C GLN A 962 17.90 2.67 12.97
N ASP A 963 18.24 3.89 12.59
CA ASP A 963 18.52 4.97 13.54
C ASP A 963 17.23 5.43 14.25
N ILE A 964 16.10 5.47 13.52
CA ILE A 964 14.77 5.75 14.11
C ILE A 964 14.43 4.71 15.19
N LEU A 965 14.59 3.42 14.90
CA LEU A 965 14.28 2.34 15.86
C LEU A 965 15.09 2.49 17.16
N ARG A 966 16.38 2.78 17.03
CA ARG A 966 17.31 2.85 18.16
C ARG A 966 17.10 4.11 19.00
N LEU A 967 16.75 5.24 18.37
CA LEU A 967 16.64 6.54 19.05
C LEU A 967 15.24 6.82 19.58
N LEU A 968 14.22 6.54 18.76
CA LEU A 968 12.82 6.92 18.99
C LEU A 968 11.92 5.72 19.32
N GLY A 969 12.41 4.49 19.14
CA GLY A 969 11.70 3.27 19.47
C GLY A 969 10.84 2.70 18.35
N MET A 970 10.14 1.60 18.65
CA MET A 970 9.37 0.83 17.66
C MET A 970 8.12 1.54 17.16
N GLU A 971 7.48 2.37 17.99
CA GLU A 971 6.23 3.06 17.64
C GLU A 971 6.46 4.17 16.61
N GLU A 972 7.50 4.99 16.81
CA GLU A 972 7.90 6.02 15.86
C GLU A 972 8.42 5.42 14.55
N LEU A 973 9.17 4.31 14.61
CA LEU A 973 9.56 3.57 13.41
C LEU A 973 8.33 3.12 12.61
N ALA A 974 7.35 2.50 13.30
CA ALA A 974 6.17 1.99 12.63
C ALA A 974 5.35 3.13 12.02
N ARG A 975 5.18 4.25 12.73
CA ARG A 975 4.54 5.46 12.18
C ARG A 975 5.26 5.94 10.93
N TYR A 976 6.57 6.10 10.97
CA TYR A 976 7.37 6.54 9.83
C TYR A 976 7.22 5.61 8.61
N ILE A 977 7.30 4.29 8.79
CA ILE A 977 7.14 3.34 7.68
C ILE A 977 5.71 3.36 7.14
N VAL A 978 4.70 3.41 8.02
CA VAL A 978 3.28 3.48 7.61
C VAL A 978 3.04 4.73 6.78
N ASP A 979 3.45 5.90 7.26
CA ASP A 979 3.22 7.18 6.58
C ASP A 979 3.97 7.23 5.23
N GLU A 980 5.26 6.90 5.18
CA GLU A 980 6.04 6.91 3.92
C GLU A 980 5.51 5.93 2.86
N VAL A 981 5.02 4.75 3.29
CA VAL A 981 4.41 3.79 2.37
C VAL A 981 3.04 4.29 1.93
N GLN A 982 2.21 4.76 2.86
CA GLN A 982 0.87 5.27 2.57
C GLN A 982 0.92 6.45 1.61
N ASP A 983 1.86 7.38 1.77
CA ASP A 983 1.98 8.54 0.89
C ASP A 983 2.19 8.16 -0.57
N VAL A 984 2.91 7.06 -0.82
CA VAL A 984 3.07 6.52 -2.18
C VAL A 984 1.73 6.03 -2.75
N TYR A 985 0.93 5.33 -1.94
CA TYR A 985 -0.38 4.81 -2.37
C TYR A 985 -1.44 5.93 -2.47
N ARG A 986 -1.47 6.87 -1.51
CA ARG A 986 -2.36 8.03 -1.44
C ARG A 986 -2.13 8.97 -2.63
N LEU A 987 -0.88 9.25 -3.00
CA LEU A 987 -0.53 10.05 -4.18
C LEU A 987 -1.14 9.47 -5.47
N GLN A 988 -1.44 8.17 -5.48
CA GLN A 988 -2.06 7.45 -6.59
C GLN A 988 -3.57 7.21 -6.42
N GLY A 989 -4.17 7.76 -5.36
CA GLY A 989 -5.58 7.61 -5.03
C GLY A 989 -5.96 6.17 -4.65
N VAL A 990 -5.02 5.38 -4.14
CA VAL A 990 -5.26 4.02 -3.64
C VAL A 990 -5.34 4.08 -2.12
N LYS A 991 -6.45 3.59 -1.56
CA LYS A 991 -6.63 3.49 -0.11
C LYS A 991 -6.26 2.10 0.40
N ILE A 992 -5.40 2.06 1.40
CA ILE A 992 -5.03 0.86 2.16
C ILE A 992 -5.19 1.20 3.63
N ASN A 993 -5.68 0.28 4.46
CA ASN A 993 -5.73 0.50 5.89
C ASN A 993 -4.35 0.27 6.55
N ASP A 994 -3.96 1.17 7.46
CA ASP A 994 -2.69 1.14 8.21
C ASP A 994 -2.37 -0.23 8.84
N LYS A 995 -3.40 -0.99 9.29
CA LYS A 995 -3.22 -2.29 9.95
C LYS A 995 -2.44 -3.31 9.11
N HIS A 996 -2.56 -3.24 7.78
CA HIS A 996 -1.86 -4.17 6.88
C HIS A 996 -0.35 -3.88 6.87
N ILE A 997 0.04 -2.61 6.91
CA ILE A 997 1.45 -2.20 6.93
C ILE A 997 2.04 -2.49 8.31
N GLU A 998 1.29 -2.23 9.39
CA GLU A 998 1.69 -2.59 10.76
C GLU A 998 2.02 -4.09 10.90
N VAL A 999 1.23 -4.96 10.26
CA VAL A 999 1.50 -6.41 10.21
C VAL A 999 2.84 -6.71 9.57
N ILE A 1000 3.22 -6.01 8.49
CA ILE A 1000 4.55 -6.17 7.86
C ILE A 1000 5.66 -5.69 8.80
N VAL A 1001 5.49 -4.51 9.41
CA VAL A 1001 6.48 -3.92 10.33
C VAL A 1001 6.70 -4.82 11.54
N ARG A 1002 5.64 -5.43 12.10
CA ARG A 1002 5.76 -6.44 13.17
C ARG A 1002 6.69 -7.59 12.75
N GLN A 1003 6.57 -8.08 11.52
CA GLN A 1003 7.42 -9.17 11.03
C GLN A 1003 8.86 -8.71 10.73
N MET A 1004 9.07 -7.44 10.35
CA MET A 1004 10.41 -6.87 10.21
C MET A 1004 11.14 -6.74 11.55
N LEU A 1005 10.40 -6.63 12.67
CA LEU A 1005 10.89 -6.55 14.05
C LEU A 1005 10.82 -7.89 14.79
N ARG A 1006 10.74 -9.02 14.07
CA ARG A 1006 10.61 -10.37 14.66
C ARG A 1006 11.85 -10.84 15.42
N ARG A 1007 13.02 -10.29 15.12
CA ARG A 1007 14.31 -10.66 15.74
C ARG A 1007 14.81 -9.57 16.68
N VAL A 1008 15.52 -10.00 17.71
CA VAL A 1008 16.17 -9.14 18.69
C VAL A 1008 17.64 -9.55 18.84
N VAL A 1009 18.47 -8.63 19.32
CA VAL A 1009 19.87 -8.89 19.66
C VAL A 1009 20.00 -8.92 21.17
N VAL A 1010 20.63 -9.96 21.71
CA VAL A 1010 20.90 -10.08 23.14
C VAL A 1010 22.00 -9.11 23.55
N GLU A 1011 21.72 -8.21 24.49
CA GLU A 1011 22.68 -7.25 25.03
C GLU A 1011 23.38 -7.81 26.27
N ASN A 1012 22.60 -8.37 27.18
CA ASN A 1012 23.09 -9.07 28.35
C ASN A 1012 22.34 -10.39 28.48
N ALA A 1013 23.08 -11.50 28.57
CA ALA A 1013 22.49 -12.83 28.68
C ALA A 1013 21.84 -13.09 30.04
N GLY A 1014 22.20 -12.35 31.10
CA GLY A 1014 21.77 -12.66 32.46
C GLY A 1014 22.13 -14.11 32.82
N ASP A 1015 21.15 -14.86 33.32
CA ASP A 1015 21.27 -16.31 33.60
C ASP A 1015 20.74 -17.20 32.45
N ALA A 1016 20.48 -16.63 31.27
CA ALA A 1016 20.04 -17.37 30.10
C ALA A 1016 21.22 -18.01 29.35
N ASN A 1017 20.94 -19.04 28.56
CA ASN A 1017 21.93 -19.75 27.74
C ASN A 1017 22.24 -19.04 26.40
N TYR A 1018 22.15 -17.71 26.35
CA TYR A 1018 22.39 -16.92 25.13
C TYR A 1018 23.80 -16.33 25.10
N ILE A 1019 24.28 -16.06 23.89
CA ILE A 1019 25.55 -15.35 23.68
C ILE A 1019 25.25 -13.86 23.47
N VAL A 1020 26.07 -12.99 24.05
CA VAL A 1020 25.98 -11.54 23.81
C VAL A 1020 26.18 -11.25 22.33
N GLY A 1021 25.25 -10.51 21.72
CA GLY A 1021 25.21 -10.24 20.28
C GLY A 1021 24.49 -11.29 19.44
N GLU A 1022 23.98 -12.37 20.05
CA GLU A 1022 23.20 -13.39 19.35
C GLU A 1022 21.84 -12.86 18.87
N GLN A 1023 21.42 -13.27 17.67
CA GLN A 1023 20.13 -12.90 17.08
C GLN A 1023 19.08 -13.97 17.34
N VAL A 1024 18.18 -13.70 18.27
CA VAL A 1024 17.15 -14.64 18.70
C VAL A 1024 15.77 -14.15 18.26
N GLU A 1025 14.82 -15.06 18.09
CA GLU A 1025 13.44 -14.68 17.84
C GLU A 1025 12.86 -13.98 19.09
N ARG A 1026 12.15 -12.87 18.88
CA ARG A 1026 11.57 -12.09 19.98
C ARG A 1026 10.66 -12.94 20.87
N SER A 1027 9.87 -13.84 20.27
CA SER A 1027 8.94 -14.69 21.02
C SER A 1027 9.65 -15.72 21.89
N GLU A 1028 10.81 -16.22 21.44
CA GLU A 1028 11.61 -17.19 22.18
C GLU A 1028 12.25 -16.55 23.42
N ILE A 1029 12.94 -15.40 23.26
CA ILE A 1029 13.58 -14.73 24.38
C ILE A 1029 12.57 -14.28 25.44
N LEU A 1030 11.36 -13.87 25.04
CA LEU A 1030 10.31 -13.47 25.97
C LEU A 1030 9.81 -14.67 26.78
N ASN A 1031 9.66 -15.85 26.16
CA ASN A 1031 9.32 -17.08 26.87
C ASN A 1031 10.44 -17.51 27.83
N THR A 1032 11.70 -17.40 27.41
CA THR A 1032 12.87 -17.71 28.25
C THR A 1032 12.94 -16.77 29.45
N ASN A 1033 12.75 -15.48 29.24
CA ASN A 1033 12.75 -14.49 30.32
C ASN A 1033 11.61 -14.71 31.31
N GLU A 1034 10.40 -15.05 30.85
CA GLU A 1034 9.29 -15.40 31.74
C GLU A 1034 9.56 -16.67 32.55
N ALA A 1035 10.23 -17.66 31.97
CA ALA A 1035 10.64 -18.87 32.69
C ALA A 1035 11.70 -18.54 33.76
N LEU A 1036 12.71 -17.74 33.42
CA LEU A 1036 13.76 -17.30 34.35
C LEU A 1036 13.17 -16.47 35.50
N LEU A 1037 12.24 -15.56 35.21
CA LEU A 1037 11.55 -14.77 36.23
C LEU A 1037 10.74 -15.64 37.19
N LYS A 1038 10.08 -16.69 36.70
CA LYS A 1038 9.37 -17.68 37.55
C LYS A 1038 10.33 -18.47 38.44
N GLU A 1039 11.56 -18.68 37.99
CA GLU A 1039 12.64 -19.32 38.75
C GLU A 1039 13.42 -18.34 39.65
N GLY A 1040 13.08 -17.04 39.64
CA GLY A 1040 13.77 -16.00 40.41
C GLY A 1040 15.17 -15.63 39.89
N LYS A 1041 15.50 -16.00 38.65
CA LYS A 1041 16.78 -15.74 37.98
C LYS A 1041 16.79 -14.40 37.24
N ILE A 1042 17.97 -13.93 36.87
CA ILE A 1042 18.15 -12.67 36.14
C ILE A 1042 17.80 -12.88 34.65
N PRO A 1043 16.78 -12.19 34.11
CA PRO A 1043 16.40 -12.32 32.71
C PRO A 1043 17.43 -11.67 31.77
N ALA A 1044 17.44 -12.11 30.51
CA ALA A 1044 18.28 -11.51 29.48
C ALA A 1044 17.72 -10.16 29.02
N THR A 1045 18.57 -9.16 28.79
CA THR A 1045 18.20 -7.89 28.16
C THR A 1045 18.49 -7.93 26.67
N PHE A 1046 17.66 -7.26 25.87
CA PHE A 1046 17.77 -7.29 24.42
C PHE A 1046 17.33 -5.96 23.79
N SER A 1047 17.82 -5.71 22.57
CA SER A 1047 17.35 -4.61 21.72
C SER A 1047 16.70 -5.14 20.43
N ASN A 1048 15.69 -4.43 19.95
CA ASN A 1048 14.98 -4.79 18.72
C ASN A 1048 15.87 -4.61 17.49
N LEU A 1049 15.82 -5.56 16.56
CA LEU A 1049 16.56 -5.52 15.31
C LEU A 1049 15.62 -5.37 14.13
N LEU A 1050 15.80 -4.31 13.34
CA LEU A 1050 15.08 -4.13 12.10
C LEU A 1050 15.72 -4.96 10.97
N LEU A 1051 15.00 -5.95 10.46
CA LEU A 1051 15.42 -6.74 9.31
C LEU A 1051 14.52 -6.47 8.11
N GLY A 1052 15.12 -6.23 6.95
CA GLY A 1052 14.39 -6.17 5.69
C GLY A 1052 13.69 -7.50 5.38
N ILE A 1053 12.57 -7.44 4.66
CA ILE A 1053 11.69 -8.60 4.40
C ILE A 1053 12.43 -9.81 3.83
N THR A 1054 13.42 -9.66 2.93
CA THR A 1054 14.21 -10.81 2.45
C THR A 1054 15.11 -11.44 3.50
N LYS A 1055 15.74 -10.65 4.37
CA LYS A 1055 16.55 -11.20 5.45
C LYS A 1055 15.66 -11.88 6.49
N ALA A 1056 14.55 -11.23 6.86
CA ALA A 1056 13.55 -11.80 7.76
C ALA A 1056 13.00 -13.15 7.25
N SER A 1057 12.70 -13.27 5.94
CA SER A 1057 12.23 -14.53 5.32
C SER A 1057 13.25 -15.66 5.35
N LEU A 1058 14.54 -15.36 5.28
CA LEU A 1058 15.61 -16.37 5.31
C LEU A 1058 15.90 -16.83 6.73
N SER A 1059 15.62 -15.98 7.71
CA SER A 1059 15.80 -16.22 9.14
C SER A 1059 14.55 -16.78 9.84
N THR A 1060 13.61 -17.37 9.09
CA THR A 1060 12.46 -18.09 9.66
C THR A 1060 12.90 -19.40 10.29
N ASP A 1061 12.23 -19.85 11.35
CA ASP A 1061 12.63 -21.08 12.06
C ASP A 1061 12.33 -22.34 11.23
N SER A 1062 11.28 -22.30 10.39
CA SER A 1062 11.05 -23.35 9.40
C SER A 1062 12.09 -23.27 8.27
N PHE A 1063 12.98 -24.26 8.25
CA PHE A 1063 13.92 -24.41 7.13
C PHE A 1063 13.21 -24.88 5.85
N ILE A 1064 12.06 -25.56 5.95
CA ILE A 1064 11.26 -26.00 4.78
C ILE A 1064 10.67 -24.78 4.07
N SER A 1065 10.09 -23.84 4.84
CA SER A 1065 9.57 -22.58 4.32
C SER A 1065 10.69 -21.72 3.71
N ALA A 1066 11.79 -21.52 4.45
CA ALA A 1066 12.94 -20.75 3.97
C ALA A 1066 13.56 -21.35 2.69
N ALA A 1067 13.69 -22.69 2.60
CA ALA A 1067 14.25 -23.37 1.43
C ALA A 1067 13.42 -23.15 0.15
N SER A 1068 12.11 -22.97 0.28
CA SER A 1068 11.22 -22.65 -0.83
C SER A 1068 11.37 -21.20 -1.35
N PHE A 1069 11.84 -20.31 -0.47
CA PHE A 1069 12.00 -18.89 -0.74
C PHE A 1069 13.18 -18.62 -1.65
N GLN A 1070 14.42 -18.57 -1.15
CA GLN A 1070 15.63 -18.30 -1.92
C GLN A 1070 16.83 -19.02 -1.31
N GLU A 1071 17.95 -19.08 -2.05
CA GLU A 1071 19.20 -19.69 -1.56
C GLU A 1071 19.03 -21.11 -0.98
N THR A 1072 18.15 -21.91 -1.59
CA THR A 1072 17.73 -23.24 -1.11
C THR A 1072 18.89 -24.13 -0.67
N THR A 1073 20.02 -24.11 -1.39
CA THR A 1073 21.21 -24.89 -1.05
C THR A 1073 21.86 -24.44 0.25
N ARG A 1074 21.95 -23.12 0.50
CA ARG A 1074 22.52 -22.58 1.75
C ARG A 1074 21.64 -22.94 2.94
N VAL A 1075 20.33 -22.72 2.83
CA VAL A 1075 19.36 -23.01 3.89
C VAL A 1075 19.38 -24.49 4.29
N LEU A 1076 19.36 -25.40 3.31
CA LEU A 1076 19.39 -26.83 3.58
C LEU A 1076 20.73 -27.29 4.18
N THR A 1077 21.84 -26.66 3.78
CA THR A 1077 23.17 -26.98 4.33
C THR A 1077 23.25 -26.56 5.80
N GLU A 1078 22.80 -25.35 6.12
CA GLU A 1078 22.79 -24.83 7.49
C GLU A 1078 21.87 -25.67 8.40
N ALA A 1079 20.67 -26.01 7.93
CA ALA A 1079 19.74 -26.88 8.64
C ALA A 1079 20.33 -28.28 8.89
N ALA A 1080 21.04 -28.83 7.90
CA ALA A 1080 21.70 -30.14 8.04
C ALA A 1080 22.87 -30.11 9.03
N ILE A 1081 23.69 -29.04 9.04
CA ILE A 1081 24.81 -28.88 10.00
C ILE A 1081 24.29 -28.78 11.43
N MET A 1082 23.22 -28.01 11.64
CA MET A 1082 22.63 -27.79 12.96
C MET A 1082 21.70 -28.94 13.39
N GLY A 1083 21.40 -29.91 12.53
CA GLY A 1083 20.42 -30.96 12.81
C GLY A 1083 19.01 -30.43 13.08
N LYS A 1084 18.60 -29.33 12.42
CA LYS A 1084 17.33 -28.65 12.70
C LYS A 1084 16.13 -29.59 12.46
N ARG A 1085 15.16 -29.50 13.37
CA ARG A 1085 13.85 -30.16 13.25
C ARG A 1085 12.78 -29.10 12.99
N ASP A 1086 11.90 -29.38 12.02
CA ASP A 1086 10.77 -28.51 11.70
C ASP A 1086 9.50 -29.00 12.40
N GLU A 1087 8.79 -28.09 13.06
CA GLU A 1087 7.56 -28.39 13.80
C GLU A 1087 6.28 -28.19 12.97
N LEU A 1088 6.38 -27.76 11.71
CA LEU A 1088 5.25 -27.57 10.80
C LEU A 1088 4.19 -26.60 11.35
N ARG A 1089 4.64 -25.49 11.96
CA ARG A 1089 3.75 -24.46 12.53
C ARG A 1089 3.23 -23.48 11.49
N GLY A 1090 3.95 -23.28 10.38
CA GLY A 1090 3.61 -22.33 9.34
C GLY A 1090 2.67 -22.90 8.27
N LEU A 1091 2.14 -22.02 7.42
CA LEU A 1091 1.24 -22.43 6.34
C LEU A 1091 1.99 -23.22 5.27
N LYS A 1092 3.17 -22.73 4.86
CA LYS A 1092 3.86 -23.25 3.67
C LYS A 1092 4.44 -24.64 3.87
N GLU A 1093 4.94 -24.95 5.07
CA GLU A 1093 5.41 -26.31 5.36
C GLU A 1093 4.28 -27.33 5.19
N ASN A 1094 3.11 -27.03 5.73
CA ASN A 1094 1.95 -27.91 5.65
C ASN A 1094 1.47 -28.09 4.20
N VAL A 1095 1.48 -27.02 3.39
CA VAL A 1095 1.17 -27.12 1.94
C VAL A 1095 2.19 -28.03 1.21
N ILE A 1096 3.48 -27.88 1.51
CA ILE A 1096 4.55 -28.68 0.88
C ILE A 1096 4.41 -30.17 1.25
N VAL A 1097 4.12 -30.47 2.52
CA VAL A 1097 3.95 -31.84 3.03
C VAL A 1097 2.60 -32.44 2.63
N GLY A 1098 1.60 -31.61 2.28
CA GLY A 1098 0.25 -32.05 1.92
C GLY A 1098 -0.66 -32.29 3.12
N ARG A 1099 -0.53 -31.47 4.17
CA ARG A 1099 -1.39 -31.45 5.37
C ARG A 1099 -2.31 -30.23 5.37
N LEU A 1100 -3.34 -30.28 6.21
CA LEU A 1100 -4.20 -29.12 6.48
C LEU A 1100 -3.36 -27.97 7.05
N ILE A 1101 -3.59 -26.77 6.55
CA ILE A 1101 -2.87 -25.57 7.01
C ILE A 1101 -3.34 -25.16 8.42
N PRO A 1102 -2.47 -24.62 9.28
CA PRO A 1102 -2.81 -24.16 10.64
C PRO A 1102 -3.55 -22.80 10.64
N ALA A 1103 -4.48 -22.60 9.71
CA ALA A 1103 -5.35 -21.44 9.60
C ALA A 1103 -6.74 -21.87 9.11
N GLY A 1104 -7.74 -21.02 9.29
CA GLY A 1104 -9.13 -21.25 8.90
C GLY A 1104 -9.66 -22.57 9.47
N SER A 1105 -10.27 -23.37 8.59
CA SER A 1105 -10.81 -24.70 8.90
C SER A 1105 -9.76 -25.66 9.47
N GLY A 1106 -8.51 -25.58 9.03
CA GLY A 1106 -7.43 -26.43 9.51
C GLY A 1106 -6.95 -26.10 10.93
N MET A 1107 -7.20 -24.88 11.43
CA MET A 1107 -6.84 -24.53 12.80
C MET A 1107 -7.60 -25.38 13.83
N ALA A 1108 -8.89 -25.63 13.59
CA ALA A 1108 -9.71 -26.49 14.44
C ALA A 1108 -9.14 -27.91 14.51
N TYR A 1109 -8.70 -28.46 13.38
CA TYR A 1109 -8.02 -29.75 13.29
C TYR A 1109 -6.72 -29.78 14.12
N HIS A 1110 -5.87 -28.77 13.99
CA HIS A 1110 -4.61 -28.69 14.74
C HIS A 1110 -4.81 -28.51 16.24
N ARG A 1111 -5.83 -27.74 16.67
CA ARG A 1111 -6.20 -27.63 18.09
C ARG A 1111 -6.67 -28.96 18.65
N ALA A 1112 -7.63 -29.61 17.98
CA ALA A 1112 -8.14 -30.92 18.40
C ALA A 1112 -7.00 -31.96 18.49
N ARG A 1113 -6.08 -31.93 17.52
CA ARG A 1113 -4.90 -32.78 17.54
C ARG A 1113 -3.96 -32.47 18.70
N LYS A 1114 -3.65 -31.21 19.00
CA LYS A 1114 -2.81 -30.84 20.15
C LYS A 1114 -3.42 -31.29 21.48
N VAL A 1115 -4.74 -31.13 21.62
CA VAL A 1115 -5.47 -31.61 22.81
C VAL A 1115 -5.35 -33.12 22.92
N LYS A 1116 -5.54 -33.85 21.82
CA LYS A 1116 -5.37 -35.30 21.79
C LYS A 1116 -3.94 -35.73 22.12
N ASP A 1117 -2.94 -35.14 21.48
CA ASP A 1117 -1.53 -35.47 21.72
C ASP A 1117 -1.14 -35.19 23.19
N ALA A 1118 -1.68 -34.12 23.80
CA ALA A 1118 -1.48 -33.81 25.21
C ALA A 1118 -2.18 -34.81 26.14
N MET A 1119 -3.37 -35.30 25.78
CA MET A 1119 -4.06 -36.37 26.51
C MET A 1119 -3.29 -37.69 26.40
N ASP A 1120 -2.86 -38.08 25.20
CA ASP A 1120 -2.07 -39.29 24.95
C ASP A 1120 -0.72 -39.23 25.71
N GLU A 1121 -0.09 -38.05 25.79
CA GLU A 1121 1.16 -37.86 26.54
C GLU A 1121 0.92 -37.88 28.06
N ALA A 1122 -0.16 -37.28 28.55
CA ALA A 1122 -0.55 -37.38 29.95
C ALA A 1122 -0.84 -38.84 30.35
N GLU A 1123 -1.50 -39.60 29.48
CA GLU A 1123 -1.76 -41.03 29.66
C GLU A 1123 -0.46 -41.84 29.67
N ARG A 1124 0.47 -41.59 28.73
CA ARG A 1124 1.79 -42.24 28.74
C ARG A 1124 2.61 -41.89 29.98
N ARG A 1125 2.56 -40.65 30.46
CA ARG A 1125 3.21 -40.26 31.72
C ARG A 1125 2.57 -40.96 32.90
N ALA A 1126 1.24 -41.05 32.95
CA ALA A 1126 0.54 -41.78 34.00
C ALA A 1126 0.90 -43.27 34.00
N ILE A 1127 0.96 -43.92 32.83
CA ILE A 1127 1.42 -45.31 32.69
C ILE A 1127 2.88 -45.45 33.13
N ALA A 1128 3.78 -44.57 32.69
CA ALA A 1128 5.18 -44.63 33.08
C ALA A 1128 5.41 -44.41 34.59
N VAL A 1129 4.61 -43.54 35.22
CA VAL A 1129 4.62 -43.35 36.68
C VAL A 1129 4.09 -44.60 37.39
N SER A 1130 2.98 -45.18 36.89
CA SER A 1130 2.43 -46.44 37.42
C SER A 1130 3.42 -47.61 37.28
N GLU A 1131 4.07 -47.76 36.13
CA GLU A 1131 5.09 -48.79 35.91
C GLU A 1131 6.32 -48.57 36.81
N ALA A 1132 6.73 -47.30 37.03
CA ALA A 1132 7.82 -46.97 37.94
C ALA A 1132 7.46 -47.25 39.41
N GLU A 1133 6.21 -47.00 39.82
CA GLU A 1133 5.69 -47.34 41.14
C GLU A 1133 5.59 -48.86 41.34
N GLU A 1134 5.13 -49.62 40.33
CA GLU A 1134 5.11 -51.09 40.35
C GLU A 1134 6.51 -51.69 40.41
N LEU A 1135 7.48 -51.15 39.66
CA LEU A 1135 8.89 -51.57 39.72
C LEU A 1135 9.53 -51.23 41.07
N ALA A 1136 9.18 -50.09 41.68
CA ALA A 1136 9.64 -49.72 43.01
C ALA A 1136 9.10 -50.71 44.06
N GLN A 1137 7.81 -51.04 44.01
CA GLN A 1137 7.19 -52.04 44.90
C GLN A 1137 7.75 -53.45 44.69
N ALA A 1138 8.03 -53.85 43.45
CA ALA A 1138 8.65 -55.15 43.15
C ALA A 1138 10.11 -55.22 43.65
N ASN A 1139 10.86 -54.12 43.58
CA ASN A 1139 12.21 -54.03 44.13
C ASN A 1139 12.20 -54.09 45.67
N GLU A 1140 11.26 -53.40 46.34
CA GLU A 1140 11.08 -53.51 47.79
C GLU A 1140 10.73 -54.94 48.21
N ALA A 1141 9.80 -55.61 47.52
CA ALA A 1141 9.44 -57.00 47.80
C ALA A 1141 10.60 -57.99 47.53
N SER A 1142 11.49 -57.71 46.57
CA SER A 1142 12.68 -58.54 46.31
C SER A 1142 13.79 -58.35 47.36
N SER A 1143 13.84 -57.19 48.02
CA SER A 1143 14.81 -56.89 49.07
C SER A 1143 14.47 -57.54 50.41
N GLU A 1144 13.19 -57.84 50.68
CA GLU A 1144 12.75 -58.55 51.89
C GLU A 1144 13.01 -60.07 51.87
N VAL A 1145 13.31 -60.68 50.72
CA VAL A 1145 13.51 -62.15 50.59
C VAL A 1145 14.98 -62.58 50.74
N VAL A 1146 15.94 -61.65 50.81
CA VAL A 1146 17.38 -61.97 50.89
C VAL A 1146 17.93 -62.00 52.34
N ASP A 1147 17.15 -61.57 53.34
CA ASP A 1147 17.59 -61.48 54.75
C ASP A 1147 17.02 -62.59 55.67
N GLN A 1148 16.87 -63.82 55.16
CA GLN A 1148 16.62 -65.00 56.01
C GLN A 1148 17.52 -66.19 55.65
N GLU A 1149 18.79 -66.12 56.06
CA GLU A 1149 19.53 -67.31 56.48
C GLU A 1149 19.60 -67.38 58.01
N PRO A 1150 19.31 -68.53 58.64
CA PRO A 1150 19.14 -68.64 60.08
C PRO A 1150 20.46 -68.89 60.81
N ALA A 1151 20.62 -68.31 61.99
CA ALA A 1151 21.67 -68.69 62.93
C ALA A 1151 21.24 -69.93 63.75
N ALA A 1152 22.03 -71.01 63.69
CA ALA A 1152 22.11 -72.04 64.74
C ALA A 1152 23.42 -72.87 64.61
N GLU A 1153 24.23 -72.82 65.67
CA GLU A 1153 25.42 -73.61 66.07
C GLU A 1153 26.61 -73.83 65.11
#